data_AF-A0A0D1Z628-F1
#
_entry.id   AF-A0A0D1Z628-F1
#
_cell.length_a   1.000
_cell.length_b   1.000
_cell.length_c   1.000
_cell.angle_alpha   90.00
_cell.angle_beta   90.00
_cell.angle_gamma   90.00
#
_symmetry.space_group_name_H-M   'P 1'
#
loop_
_entity.id
_entity.type
_entity.pdbx_description
1 polymer ?
#
loop_
_entity_poly.entity_id
_entity_poly.type
_entity_poly.pdbx_seq_one_letter_code
_entity_poly.pdbx_strand_id
1 'polypeptide(L)'
;MSALRRRIVNVLRDTPSTSSSRDVTPEPGEELKLVPSRKLEKLKKAKGSKRKSGIIFGLGGLLGLVLALLFAQSQDVIKLEGLLEVNLDSLMDAIPAGIVRDVKDLSKAERDVVNYDSFAVGLHLQSQGISAHHPVIMVPGVISTGLESWSTGEKSRQYFRKRLWGSWSMMRALVLDQTEWKKHLMLDKDTGLDPPGIKLRAAQGFDATDFFITGYWIWNKILENLATIGYDPTNAFTAAYDWRLSYANLEVRDQYFTRLKSYIEIAYATSGKKVVLVSHSMGSQVVFYFMKWVEHKDHGKGGKKWVNDHIDSWINISGCMLGTAKDIPAVLSGEMKDTAQLNAFAVYGLEKFLSREDRAELFRAMPGISSMLPKGGEAVWGNSTWAPDDLPYPQQNKTHGIFLSFKPKLNSSTTPRKNMTMAESFQYLMESTEPWYQDQVRHAYSHGVAHTKSEVEQNENDPRTWLNPLEARLPHAPKLKIYCFYGIGKLTERSYFYKDNENPFQGNVNVSIDTSVSSPNGRVQQLGAIDRGIAFGEGDGTVNLVSTGYMCAKGWKQIKRYNPAGVKIKTYEMPHEPDRFSPRGGPNTGDHVDILGRSSLNDLILRIAGGHGDEVEENYQSRIWEISENVQIFDKE
;
A
#
# COMPACT_ATOMS: atom_id res chain seq x y z
N MET A 1 60.19 12.77 -37.97
CA MET A 1 59.98 11.30 -38.10
C MET A 1 58.75 10.87 -37.26
N SER A 2 57.54 11.38 -37.49
CA SER A 2 56.49 10.97 -38.45
C SER A 2 55.99 9.51 -38.47
N ALA A 3 56.36 8.66 -37.50
CA ALA A 3 55.76 7.32 -37.43
C ALA A 3 55.25 6.90 -36.04
N LEU A 4 55.68 7.55 -34.94
CA LEU A 4 55.19 7.21 -33.59
C LEU A 4 54.06 8.12 -33.05
N ARG A 5 53.75 9.24 -33.70
CA ARG A 5 52.60 10.11 -33.32
C ARG A 5 51.26 9.72 -33.97
N ARG A 6 51.25 8.74 -34.88
CA ARG A 6 50.03 8.26 -35.56
C ARG A 6 49.37 7.02 -34.93
N ARG A 7 49.93 6.48 -33.85
CA ARG A 7 49.39 5.29 -33.15
C ARG A 7 48.68 5.57 -31.82
N ILE A 8 48.57 6.84 -31.40
CA ILE A 8 47.86 7.25 -30.17
C ILE A 8 46.58 8.05 -30.48
N VAL A 9 46.30 8.36 -31.76
CA VAL A 9 45.12 9.13 -32.19
C VAL A 9 44.00 8.26 -32.80
N ASN A 10 44.25 6.97 -33.05
CA ASN A 10 43.27 6.04 -33.64
C ASN A 10 42.73 4.98 -32.65
N VAL A 11 42.85 5.20 -31.34
CA VAL A 11 42.29 4.32 -30.28
C VAL A 11 41.25 5.05 -29.40
N LEU A 12 40.89 6.29 -29.78
CA LEU A 12 39.83 7.08 -29.11
C LEU A 12 38.64 7.42 -30.02
N ARG A 13 38.50 6.70 -31.14
CA ARG A 13 37.33 6.72 -32.01
C ARG A 13 36.99 5.28 -32.34
N ASP A 14 36.06 4.71 -31.57
CA ASP A 14 35.10 3.67 -31.96
C ASP A 14 34.46 3.12 -30.68
N THR A 15 33.38 3.79 -30.25
CA THR A 15 32.38 3.23 -29.34
C THR A 15 31.06 3.25 -30.11
N PRO A 16 30.39 2.10 -30.29
CA PRO A 16 29.13 2.05 -31.02
C PRO A 16 28.03 2.72 -30.19
N SER A 17 27.39 3.73 -30.78
CA SER A 17 26.21 4.38 -30.25
C SER A 17 25.03 3.42 -30.27
N THR A 18 24.49 3.08 -29.10
CA THR A 18 23.19 2.43 -28.94
C THR A 18 22.08 3.43 -29.30
N SER A 19 21.38 3.17 -30.40
CA SER A 19 20.17 3.86 -30.77
C SER A 19 19.06 3.52 -29.77
N SER A 20 18.74 4.43 -28.86
CA SER A 20 17.43 4.39 -28.19
C SER A 20 16.41 4.85 -29.23
N SER A 21 15.46 3.98 -29.58
CA SER A 21 14.26 4.40 -30.29
C SER A 21 13.51 5.39 -29.39
N ARG A 22 13.63 6.67 -29.72
CA ARG A 22 12.71 7.69 -29.25
C ARG A 22 11.45 7.51 -30.08
N ASP A 23 10.38 7.08 -29.44
CA ASP A 23 9.06 7.18 -30.04
C ASP A 23 8.73 8.64 -30.32
N VAL A 24 8.21 8.83 -31.52
CA VAL A 24 7.96 10.10 -32.17
C VAL A 24 6.76 10.77 -31.52
N THR A 25 6.97 11.93 -30.92
CA THR A 25 5.89 12.84 -30.53
C THR A 25 5.35 13.53 -31.79
N PRO A 26 4.02 13.54 -32.07
CA PRO A 26 3.48 14.33 -33.17
C PRO A 26 3.40 15.81 -32.78
N GLU A 27 3.80 16.69 -33.70
CA GLU A 27 3.62 18.14 -33.56
C GLU A 27 2.17 18.58 -33.80
N PRO A 28 1.75 19.65 -33.11
CA PRO A 28 1.00 20.71 -33.79
C PRO A 28 1.45 22.14 -33.42
N GLY A 29 1.85 22.89 -34.45
CA GLY A 29 1.62 24.32 -34.72
C GLY A 29 1.68 25.40 -33.62
N GLU A 30 2.72 26.26 -33.71
CA GLU A 30 2.91 27.69 -33.30
C GLU A 30 2.05 28.32 -32.17
N GLU A 31 2.56 29.06 -31.18
CA GLU A 31 3.64 30.06 -31.16
C GLU A 31 4.55 29.96 -29.91
N LEU A 32 5.87 29.89 -30.08
CA LEU A 32 6.86 30.06 -29.01
C LEU A 32 7.51 31.46 -29.07
N LYS A 33 7.21 32.33 -28.10
CA LYS A 33 7.96 33.58 -27.89
C LYS A 33 9.33 33.28 -27.24
N LEU A 34 10.36 33.16 -28.07
CA LEU A 34 11.76 33.07 -27.63
C LEU A 34 12.23 34.44 -27.09
N VAL A 35 12.68 34.47 -25.83
CA VAL A 35 13.30 35.66 -25.21
C VAL A 35 14.80 35.69 -25.58
N PRO A 36 15.33 36.79 -26.15
CA PRO A 36 16.75 36.86 -26.53
C PRO A 36 17.71 36.85 -25.34
N SER A 37 18.84 36.15 -25.50
CA SER A 37 19.87 35.88 -24.50
C SER A 37 20.47 37.11 -23.80
N ARG A 38 20.26 38.32 -24.34
CA ARG A 38 20.69 39.59 -23.71
C ARG A 38 19.88 39.98 -22.46
N LYS A 39 18.66 39.46 -22.26
CA LYS A 39 17.89 39.70 -21.03
C LYS A 39 18.34 38.84 -19.85
N LEU A 40 19.02 37.72 -20.10
CA LEU A 40 19.49 36.81 -19.04
C LEU A 40 20.74 37.34 -18.31
N GLU A 41 21.59 38.14 -18.98
CA GLU A 41 22.80 38.69 -18.36
C GLU A 41 22.54 39.84 -17.39
N LYS A 42 21.43 40.57 -17.53
CA LYS A 42 21.07 41.66 -16.59
C LYS A 42 20.59 41.17 -15.22
N LEU A 43 20.24 39.88 -15.07
CA LEU A 43 19.82 39.30 -13.78
C LEU A 43 20.99 38.83 -12.90
N LYS A 44 22.22 38.75 -13.41
CA LYS A 44 23.41 38.33 -12.63
C LYS A 44 24.11 39.47 -11.87
N LYS A 45 23.64 40.72 -11.97
CA LYS A 45 24.23 41.88 -11.26
C LYS A 45 23.18 42.64 -10.45
N ALA A 46 22.78 42.07 -9.31
CA ALA A 46 22.17 42.84 -8.22
C ALA A 46 22.72 42.37 -6.86
N LYS A 47 23.76 43.04 -6.36
CA LYS A 47 24.18 42.93 -4.95
C LYS A 47 23.19 43.72 -4.09
N GLY A 48 22.33 43.01 -3.35
CA GLY A 48 21.36 43.58 -2.42
C GLY A 48 21.80 43.50 -0.96
N SER A 49 21.80 44.66 -0.30
CA SER A 49 22.24 45.01 1.05
C SER A 49 21.71 44.15 2.22
N LYS A 50 22.63 43.62 3.05
CA LYS A 50 22.35 42.97 4.35
C LYS A 50 21.82 43.92 5.46
N ARG A 51 21.64 45.21 5.18
CA ARG A 51 21.26 46.21 6.20
C ARG A 51 19.74 46.42 6.35
N LYS A 52 18.91 45.95 5.41
CA LYS A 52 17.44 46.10 5.46
C LYS A 52 16.71 45.00 6.24
N SER A 53 17.27 43.80 6.36
CA SER A 53 16.61 42.67 7.05
C SER A 53 16.65 42.79 8.59
N GLY A 54 17.65 43.47 9.16
CA GLY A 54 17.77 43.63 10.62
C GLY A 54 16.72 44.58 11.23
N ILE A 55 16.32 45.62 10.49
CA ILE A 55 15.31 46.59 10.96
C ILE A 55 13.90 45.96 10.95
N ILE A 56 13.60 45.12 9.96
CA ILE A 56 12.32 44.41 9.85
C ILE A 56 12.21 43.35 10.95
N PHE A 57 13.30 42.66 11.28
CA PHE A 57 13.31 41.66 12.36
C PHE A 57 13.19 42.30 13.75
N GLY A 58 13.83 43.46 13.97
CA GLY A 58 13.72 44.22 15.22
C GLY A 58 12.31 44.77 15.47
N LEU A 59 11.66 45.35 14.44
CA LEU A 59 10.28 45.83 14.53
C LEU A 59 9.28 44.68 14.73
N GLY A 60 9.50 43.54 14.09
CA GLY A 60 8.67 42.34 14.29
C GLY A 60 8.77 41.76 15.70
N GLY A 61 9.96 41.74 16.29
CA GLY A 61 10.16 41.28 17.68
C GLY A 61 9.48 42.18 18.71
N LEU A 62 9.51 43.50 18.48
CA LEU A 62 8.90 44.48 19.39
C LEU A 62 7.37 44.43 19.33
N LEU A 63 6.80 44.22 18.13
CA LEU A 63 5.36 44.00 17.95
C LEU A 63 4.89 42.69 18.62
N GLY A 64 5.69 41.62 18.53
CA GLY A 64 5.40 40.34 19.18
C GLY A 64 5.38 40.43 20.72
N LEU A 65 6.28 41.22 21.30
CA LEU A 65 6.33 41.46 22.75
C LEU A 65 5.14 42.29 23.25
N VAL A 66 4.70 43.28 22.48
CA VAL A 66 3.51 44.10 22.81
C VAL A 66 2.23 43.24 22.75
N LEU A 67 2.11 42.37 21.75
CA LEU A 67 0.98 41.43 21.67
C LEU A 67 0.97 40.43 22.83
N ALA A 68 2.13 39.88 23.20
CA ALA A 68 2.22 38.97 24.34
C ALA A 68 1.86 39.63 25.68
N LEU A 69 2.21 40.90 25.87
CA LEU A 69 1.83 41.68 27.07
C LEU A 69 0.35 42.03 27.10
N LEU A 70 -0.26 42.33 25.95
CA LEU A 70 -1.71 42.57 25.86
C LEU A 70 -2.53 41.31 26.17
N PHE A 71 -2.08 40.14 25.73
CA PHE A 71 -2.72 38.86 26.05
C PHE A 71 -2.46 38.36 27.48
N ALA A 72 -1.40 38.83 28.14
CA ALA A 72 -1.12 38.50 29.54
C ALA A 72 -1.99 39.27 30.55
N GLN A 73 -2.68 40.35 30.12
CA GLN A 73 -3.47 41.22 31.01
C GLN A 73 -4.98 41.00 30.96
N SER A 74 -5.52 40.19 30.04
CA SER A 74 -6.94 39.86 30.00
C SER A 74 -7.23 38.49 30.62
N GLN A 75 -7.43 38.45 31.95
CA GLN A 75 -8.16 37.35 32.57
C GLN A 75 -9.65 37.68 32.51
N ASP A 76 -10.37 37.08 31.58
CA ASP A 76 -11.82 36.92 31.70
C ASP A 76 -12.26 35.54 31.21
N VAL A 77 -13.02 34.89 32.08
CA VAL A 77 -13.52 33.53 31.96
C VAL A 77 -14.71 33.55 31.00
N ILE A 78 -14.55 32.96 29.80
CA ILE A 78 -15.66 32.85 28.84
C ILE A 78 -16.56 31.68 29.26
N LYS A 79 -17.78 32.02 29.68
CA LYS A 79 -18.90 31.10 29.95
C LYS A 79 -19.31 30.35 28.68
N LEU A 80 -19.50 29.04 28.83
CA LEU A 80 -19.64 28.08 27.74
C LEU A 80 -21.11 27.66 27.55
N GLU A 81 -21.98 28.59 27.11
CA GLU A 81 -23.40 28.28 26.83
C GLU A 81 -23.88 28.70 25.43
N GLY A 82 -22.98 29.11 24.53
CA GLY A 82 -23.34 29.64 23.19
C GLY A 82 -22.92 28.82 21.95
N LEU A 83 -22.31 27.64 22.10
CA LEU A 83 -21.63 26.92 21.00
C LEU A 83 -22.49 25.90 20.23
N LEU A 84 -23.80 26.12 20.09
CA LEU A 84 -24.68 25.19 19.35
C LEU A 84 -24.91 25.52 17.87
N GLU A 85 -24.29 26.57 17.32
CA GLU A 85 -24.31 26.82 15.88
C GLU A 85 -22.93 27.31 15.44
N VAL A 86 -22.11 26.42 14.87
CA VAL A 86 -20.78 26.81 14.38
C VAL A 86 -20.55 26.42 12.93
N ASN A 87 -20.50 27.50 12.15
CA ASN A 87 -20.07 27.66 10.78
C ASN A 87 -18.58 27.31 10.61
N LEU A 88 -18.17 26.96 9.37
CA LEU A 88 -16.84 26.44 9.00
C LEU A 88 -15.66 27.33 9.42
N ASP A 89 -15.87 28.64 9.60
CA ASP A 89 -14.81 29.59 9.92
C ASP A 89 -14.27 29.47 11.35
N SER A 90 -15.08 29.02 12.32
CA SER A 90 -14.59 28.77 13.70
C SER A 90 -13.73 27.51 13.83
N LEU A 91 -13.73 26.66 12.79
CA LEU A 91 -13.02 25.38 12.76
C LEU A 91 -11.50 25.57 12.56
N MET A 92 -11.09 26.73 12.04
CA MET A 92 -9.68 27.09 11.86
C MET A 92 -9.01 27.50 13.19
N ASP A 93 -9.78 27.96 14.18
CA ASP A 93 -9.24 28.51 15.43
C ASP A 93 -8.92 27.43 16.48
N ALA A 94 -9.54 26.25 16.38
CA ALA A 94 -9.30 25.12 17.28
C ALA A 94 -8.13 24.21 16.83
N ILE A 95 -7.52 24.50 15.68
CA ILE A 95 -6.45 23.71 15.10
C ILE A 95 -5.11 24.42 15.39
N PRO A 96 -4.11 23.74 15.98
CA PRO A 96 -2.79 24.33 16.20
C PRO A 96 -2.23 24.99 14.93
N ALA A 97 -1.72 26.22 15.04
CA ALA A 97 -1.31 27.05 13.89
C ALA A 97 -0.29 26.40 12.94
N GLY A 98 0.48 25.41 13.42
CA GLY A 98 1.34 24.57 12.57
C GLY A 98 0.55 23.76 11.54
N ILE A 99 -0.53 23.12 11.96
CA ILE A 99 -1.38 22.29 11.10
C ILE A 99 -2.14 23.14 10.06
N VAL A 100 -2.57 24.34 10.42
CA VAL A 100 -3.25 25.27 9.48
C VAL A 100 -2.31 25.73 8.36
N ARG A 101 -1.03 25.96 8.68
CA ARG A 101 0.00 26.27 7.68
C ARG A 101 0.24 25.07 6.77
N ASP A 102 0.40 23.88 7.34
CA ASP A 102 0.62 22.65 6.59
C ASP A 102 -0.57 22.35 5.64
N VAL A 103 -1.81 22.63 6.06
CA VAL A 103 -3.03 22.49 5.24
C VAL A 103 -3.07 23.48 4.07
N LYS A 104 -2.69 24.75 4.30
CA LYS A 104 -2.61 25.74 3.22
C LYS A 104 -1.54 25.38 2.20
N ASP A 105 -0.39 24.90 2.68
CA ASP A 105 0.70 24.47 1.82
C ASP A 105 0.36 23.19 1.05
N LEU A 106 -0.43 22.27 1.63
CA LEU A 106 -0.98 21.09 0.93
C LEU A 106 -1.92 21.49 -0.23
N SER A 107 -2.91 22.36 0.02
CA SER A 107 -3.84 22.79 -1.04
C SER A 107 -3.16 23.57 -2.17
N LYS A 108 -2.03 24.20 -1.86
CA LYS A 108 -1.23 24.93 -2.84
C LYS A 108 -0.36 23.99 -3.66
N ALA A 109 0.25 22.99 -3.03
CA ALA A 109 0.94 21.90 -3.71
C ALA A 109 -0.03 21.08 -4.60
N GLU A 110 -1.29 20.92 -4.20
CA GLU A 110 -2.34 20.27 -4.99
C GLU A 110 -2.60 20.97 -6.32
N ARG A 111 -2.75 22.30 -6.32
CA ARG A 111 -2.95 23.06 -7.57
C ARG A 111 -1.79 22.88 -8.55
N ASP A 112 -0.58 22.66 -8.05
CA ASP A 112 0.61 22.48 -8.86
C ASP A 112 0.82 21.00 -9.30
N VAL A 113 0.25 20.01 -8.59
CA VAL A 113 0.33 18.56 -8.92
C VAL A 113 -0.74 18.12 -9.93
N VAL A 114 -1.86 18.84 -10.02
CA VAL A 114 -2.91 18.62 -11.04
C VAL A 114 -2.45 18.99 -12.47
N ASN A 115 -1.21 19.45 -12.65
CA ASN A 115 -0.65 19.84 -13.95
C ASN A 115 -0.01 18.70 -14.77
N TYR A 116 -0.06 17.45 -14.30
CA TYR A 116 0.06 16.30 -15.22
C TYR A 116 -1.33 16.03 -15.78
N ASP A 117 -1.48 16.12 -17.10
CA ASP A 117 -2.76 15.90 -17.80
C ASP A 117 -3.29 14.50 -17.48
N SER A 118 -4.18 14.42 -16.49
CA SER A 118 -4.58 13.15 -15.87
C SER A 118 -5.29 12.21 -16.82
N PHE A 119 -5.79 12.75 -17.93
CA PHE A 119 -6.53 12.06 -18.98
C PHE A 119 -5.64 11.67 -20.16
N ALA A 120 -4.36 12.10 -20.19
CA ALA A 120 -3.50 12.00 -21.37
C ALA A 120 -3.33 10.55 -21.87
N VAL A 121 -3.18 9.58 -20.97
CA VAL A 121 -3.01 8.17 -21.35
C VAL A 121 -4.28 7.64 -22.01
N GLY A 122 -5.42 7.92 -21.39
CA GLY A 122 -6.72 7.52 -21.88
C GLY A 122 -7.09 8.18 -23.21
N LEU A 123 -6.86 9.50 -23.36
CA LEU A 123 -7.05 10.23 -24.62
C LEU A 123 -6.13 9.71 -25.73
N HIS A 124 -4.89 9.36 -25.39
CA HIS A 124 -3.97 8.74 -26.33
C HIS A 124 -4.49 7.39 -26.82
N LEU A 125 -4.95 6.52 -25.93
CA LEU A 125 -5.50 5.22 -26.31
C LEU A 125 -6.84 5.33 -27.07
N GLN A 126 -7.68 6.29 -26.70
CA GLN A 126 -8.87 6.63 -27.46
C GLN A 126 -8.52 7.02 -28.89
N SER A 127 -7.44 7.79 -29.10
CA SER A 127 -6.95 8.14 -30.44
C SER A 127 -6.43 6.92 -31.23
N GLN A 128 -6.02 5.84 -30.55
CA GLN A 128 -5.68 4.55 -31.15
C GLN A 128 -6.92 3.66 -31.43
N GLY A 129 -8.12 4.13 -31.10
CA GLY A 129 -9.37 3.41 -31.30
C GLY A 129 -9.74 2.47 -30.14
N ILE A 130 -9.04 2.53 -29.00
CA ILE A 130 -9.40 1.74 -27.81
C ILE A 130 -10.65 2.34 -27.17
N SER A 131 -11.61 1.48 -26.85
CA SER A 131 -12.87 1.82 -26.20
C SER A 131 -13.24 0.77 -25.16
N ALA A 132 -14.19 1.09 -24.29
CA ALA A 132 -14.70 0.16 -23.27
C ALA A 132 -15.22 -1.14 -23.91
N HIS A 133 -14.70 -2.29 -23.46
CA HIS A 133 -15.05 -3.60 -24.00
C HIS A 133 -15.55 -4.56 -22.91
N HIS A 134 -14.78 -4.71 -21.84
CA HIS A 134 -15.13 -5.56 -20.71
C HIS A 134 -15.61 -4.71 -19.54
N PRO A 135 -16.68 -5.08 -18.81
CA PRO A 135 -16.99 -4.41 -17.57
C PRO A 135 -15.81 -4.49 -16.59
N VAL A 136 -15.54 -3.41 -15.86
CA VAL A 136 -14.39 -3.32 -14.95
C VAL A 136 -14.88 -3.27 -13.51
N ILE A 137 -14.34 -4.15 -12.65
CA ILE A 137 -14.60 -4.10 -11.22
C ILE A 137 -13.29 -3.89 -10.47
N MET A 138 -13.20 -2.80 -9.72
CA MET A 138 -12.04 -2.44 -8.91
C MET A 138 -12.22 -2.94 -7.47
N VAL A 139 -11.21 -3.63 -6.95
CA VAL A 139 -11.16 -4.16 -5.58
C VAL A 139 -10.03 -3.48 -4.81
N PRO A 140 -10.35 -2.55 -3.90
CA PRO A 140 -9.36 -1.73 -3.20
C PRO A 140 -8.51 -2.50 -2.18
N GLY A 141 -7.37 -1.92 -1.79
CA GLY A 141 -6.47 -2.47 -0.77
C GLY A 141 -6.87 -2.15 0.67
N VAL A 142 -6.02 -2.52 1.62
CA VAL A 142 -6.18 -2.16 3.05
C VAL A 142 -6.25 -0.65 3.20
N ILE A 143 -7.01 -0.17 4.20
CA ILE A 143 -7.21 1.26 4.55
C ILE A 143 -7.74 2.21 3.46
N SER A 144 -7.89 1.75 2.23
CA SER A 144 -8.17 2.60 1.07
C SER A 144 -9.66 2.89 0.83
N THR A 145 -10.54 2.16 1.53
CA THR A 145 -11.98 2.43 1.53
C THR A 145 -12.37 3.26 2.74
N GLY A 146 -13.06 4.38 2.52
CA GLY A 146 -13.62 5.20 3.60
C GLY A 146 -14.67 4.42 4.41
N LEU A 147 -14.69 4.61 5.73
CA LEU A 147 -15.63 3.92 6.63
C LEU A 147 -16.58 4.92 7.29
N GLU A 148 -17.87 4.73 7.10
CA GLU A 148 -18.94 5.62 7.55
C GLU A 148 -19.68 5.05 8.75
N SER A 149 -19.97 5.89 9.75
CA SER A 149 -20.75 5.49 10.92
C SER A 149 -22.24 5.48 10.64
N TRP A 150 -22.87 4.38 11.02
CA TRP A 150 -24.31 4.12 11.03
C TRP A 150 -24.83 3.90 12.45
N SER A 151 -24.00 4.21 13.46
CA SER A 151 -24.35 4.12 14.87
C SER A 151 -25.41 5.16 15.25
N THR A 152 -26.41 4.76 16.04
CA THR A 152 -27.51 5.63 16.48
C THR A 152 -27.55 5.86 17.99
N GLY A 153 -26.64 5.20 18.74
CA GLY A 153 -26.47 5.36 20.18
C GLY A 153 -26.12 6.79 20.57
N GLU A 154 -26.43 7.17 21.81
CA GLU A 154 -26.34 8.56 22.29
C GLU A 154 -24.94 9.19 22.06
N LYS A 155 -23.87 8.49 22.43
CA LYS A 155 -22.47 8.95 22.27
C LYS A 155 -22.01 8.97 20.81
N SER A 156 -22.58 8.08 19.99
CA SER A 156 -22.16 7.86 18.60
C SER A 156 -22.99 8.65 17.59
N ARG A 157 -24.16 9.18 17.99
CA ARG A 157 -25.13 9.86 17.11
C ARG A 157 -24.54 11.07 16.39
N GLN A 158 -23.63 11.79 17.04
CA GLN A 158 -22.90 12.92 16.44
C GLN A 158 -22.06 12.53 15.20
N TYR A 159 -21.75 11.23 15.05
CA TYR A 159 -20.99 10.68 13.95
C TYR A 159 -21.87 9.99 12.89
N PHE A 160 -23.19 9.94 13.07
CA PHE A 160 -24.09 9.32 12.10
C PHE A 160 -23.86 9.89 10.68
N ARG A 161 -23.65 9.00 9.71
CA ARG A 161 -23.33 9.30 8.30
C ARG A 161 -22.06 10.12 8.09
N LYS A 162 -21.17 10.18 9.09
CA LYS A 162 -19.83 10.76 8.94
C LYS A 162 -18.80 9.65 8.73
N ARG A 163 -17.83 9.91 7.87
CA ARG A 163 -16.69 9.02 7.62
C ARG A 163 -15.70 9.10 8.78
N LEU A 164 -15.70 8.08 9.64
CA LEU A 164 -14.75 7.93 10.74
C LEU A 164 -13.40 7.36 10.29
N TRP A 165 -13.29 6.94 9.02
CA TRP A 165 -12.03 6.64 8.35
C TRP A 165 -12.03 7.28 6.96
N GLY A 166 -10.91 7.91 6.57
CA GLY A 166 -10.78 8.54 5.25
C GLY A 166 -11.61 9.82 5.09
N SER A 167 -11.60 10.71 6.09
CA SER A 167 -12.15 12.06 5.94
C SER A 167 -11.64 13.04 7.00
N TRP A 168 -11.97 14.33 6.87
CA TRP A 168 -11.69 15.31 7.93
C TRP A 168 -12.46 15.04 9.24
N SER A 169 -13.60 14.33 9.16
CA SER A 169 -14.34 13.93 10.37
C SER A 169 -13.56 12.93 11.22
N MET A 170 -12.74 12.07 10.59
CA MET A 170 -11.81 11.18 11.27
C MET A 170 -10.79 11.99 12.08
N MET A 171 -10.14 12.98 11.47
CA MET A 171 -9.12 13.80 12.15
C MET A 171 -9.71 14.57 13.33
N ARG A 172 -10.91 15.14 13.15
CA ARG A 172 -11.63 15.80 14.24
C ARG A 172 -11.93 14.83 15.38
N ALA A 173 -12.41 13.62 15.08
CA ALA A 173 -12.70 12.60 16.08
C ALA A 173 -11.42 12.12 16.80
N LEU A 174 -10.32 11.91 16.07
CA LEU A 174 -9.02 11.54 16.64
C LEU A 174 -8.50 12.56 17.65
N VAL A 175 -8.70 13.86 17.38
CA VAL A 175 -8.19 14.94 18.26
C VAL A 175 -9.13 15.24 19.42
N LEU A 176 -10.44 15.28 19.16
CA LEU A 176 -11.43 15.73 20.15
C LEU A 176 -12.08 14.59 20.95
N ASP A 177 -12.12 13.37 20.40
CA ASP A 177 -12.79 12.22 20.99
C ASP A 177 -12.08 10.90 20.61
N GLN A 178 -10.79 10.84 20.92
CA GLN A 178 -9.92 9.70 20.61
C GLN A 178 -10.51 8.37 21.11
N THR A 179 -11.11 8.37 22.30
CA THR A 179 -11.67 7.16 22.92
C THR A 179 -12.87 6.64 22.15
N GLU A 180 -13.82 7.50 21.77
CA GLU A 180 -14.99 7.07 21.01
C GLU A 180 -14.62 6.69 19.58
N TRP A 181 -13.67 7.41 18.96
CA TRP A 181 -13.14 7.04 17.65
C TRP A 181 -12.50 5.64 17.67
N LYS A 182 -11.63 5.37 18.65
CA LYS A 182 -10.99 4.06 18.82
C LYS A 182 -12.04 2.95 18.97
N LYS A 183 -13.07 3.17 19.80
CA LYS A 183 -14.18 2.22 19.98
C LYS A 183 -14.95 1.94 18.69
N HIS A 184 -15.19 2.98 17.86
CA HIS A 184 -15.86 2.79 16.57
C HIS A 184 -15.05 1.98 15.59
N LEU A 185 -13.73 2.16 15.63
CA LEU A 185 -12.83 1.57 14.66
C LEU A 185 -12.40 0.14 15.04
N MET A 186 -12.32 -0.19 16.32
CA MET A 186 -12.11 -1.56 16.79
C MET A 186 -13.32 -2.45 16.48
N LEU A 187 -13.04 -3.68 16.06
CA LEU A 187 -14.05 -4.73 16.05
C LEU A 187 -14.13 -5.40 17.42
N ASP A 188 -15.22 -6.10 17.64
CA ASP A 188 -15.44 -6.91 18.82
C ASP A 188 -14.36 -8.02 18.91
N LYS A 189 -13.75 -8.14 20.08
CA LYS A 189 -12.57 -9.00 20.30
C LYS A 189 -12.90 -10.49 20.22
N ASP A 190 -14.15 -10.88 20.48
CA ASP A 190 -14.54 -12.28 20.48
C ASP A 190 -15.11 -12.68 19.12
N THR A 191 -15.99 -11.87 18.55
CA THR A 191 -16.71 -12.20 17.31
C THR A 191 -16.00 -11.72 16.04
N GLY A 192 -15.11 -10.72 16.14
CA GLY A 192 -14.51 -10.06 14.98
C GLY A 192 -15.53 -9.31 14.11
N LEU A 193 -16.67 -8.91 14.70
CA LEU A 193 -17.75 -8.13 14.08
C LEU A 193 -17.89 -6.75 14.73
N ASP A 194 -18.93 -6.00 14.38
CA ASP A 194 -19.15 -4.69 15.01
C ASP A 194 -19.41 -4.83 16.53
N PRO A 195 -18.81 -3.99 17.39
CA PRO A 195 -19.13 -3.96 18.80
C PRO A 195 -20.60 -3.57 19.08
N PRO A 196 -21.19 -3.99 20.21
CA PRO A 196 -22.55 -3.62 20.57
C PRO A 196 -22.79 -2.09 20.54
N GLY A 197 -23.83 -1.67 19.83
CA GLY A 197 -24.22 -0.25 19.70
C GLY A 197 -23.42 0.54 18.67
N ILE A 198 -22.38 -0.05 18.06
CA ILE A 198 -21.56 0.55 17.02
C ILE A 198 -21.90 -0.10 15.68
N LYS A 199 -22.01 0.70 14.62
CA LYS A 199 -22.15 0.22 13.25
C LYS A 199 -21.30 1.07 12.34
N LEU A 200 -20.31 0.46 11.70
CA LEU A 200 -19.46 1.13 10.73
C LEU A 200 -19.53 0.37 9.40
N ARG A 201 -19.76 1.07 8.29
CA ARG A 201 -19.96 0.46 6.97
C ARG A 201 -18.98 1.06 5.97
N ALA A 202 -18.55 0.24 5.01
CA ALA A 202 -17.78 0.73 3.88
C ALA A 202 -18.60 1.76 3.09
N ALA A 203 -17.99 2.89 2.78
CA ALA A 203 -18.51 3.82 1.79
C ALA A 203 -18.71 3.09 0.44
N GLN A 204 -19.64 3.57 -0.38
CA GLN A 204 -20.04 2.90 -1.63
C GLN A 204 -19.78 3.81 -2.83
N GLY A 205 -19.62 3.21 -4.02
CA GLY A 205 -19.35 3.92 -5.27
C GLY A 205 -17.88 4.35 -5.42
N PHE A 206 -17.57 5.09 -6.50
CA PHE A 206 -16.22 5.55 -6.79
C PHE A 206 -15.66 6.45 -5.67
N ASP A 207 -16.48 7.38 -5.15
CA ASP A 207 -16.17 8.26 -4.02
C ASP A 207 -15.69 7.55 -2.72
N ALA A 208 -15.88 6.23 -2.63
CA ALA A 208 -15.37 5.43 -1.52
C ALA A 208 -13.85 5.23 -1.56
N THR A 209 -13.24 5.32 -2.74
CA THR A 209 -11.85 4.96 -3.01
C THR A 209 -11.07 5.98 -3.84
N ASP A 210 -11.72 6.99 -4.40
CA ASP A 210 -11.05 8.00 -5.25
C ASP A 210 -9.96 8.75 -4.49
N PHE A 211 -10.32 9.22 -3.30
CA PHE A 211 -9.46 9.97 -2.39
C PHE A 211 -9.56 9.40 -0.98
N PHE A 212 -8.42 9.17 -0.34
CA PHE A 212 -8.41 8.77 1.07
C PHE A 212 -8.88 9.92 1.96
N ILE A 213 -8.30 11.10 1.76
CA ILE A 213 -8.72 12.40 2.27
C ILE A 213 -8.56 13.36 1.09
N THR A 214 -9.32 14.46 1.05
CA THR A 214 -9.08 15.54 0.08
C THR A 214 -7.58 15.83 -0.05
N GLY A 215 -7.04 15.73 -1.28
CA GLY A 215 -5.61 15.89 -1.57
C GLY A 215 -4.81 14.60 -1.76
N TYR A 216 -5.31 13.46 -1.29
CA TYR A 216 -4.63 12.17 -1.38
C TYR A 216 -5.41 11.20 -2.28
N TRP A 217 -5.09 11.21 -3.58
CA TRP A 217 -5.72 10.32 -4.55
C TRP A 217 -5.27 8.85 -4.37
N ILE A 218 -6.15 7.90 -4.63
CA ILE A 218 -5.80 6.46 -4.69
C ILE A 218 -6.15 5.92 -6.07
N TRP A 219 -7.44 5.85 -6.42
CA TRP A 219 -7.90 5.29 -7.69
C TRP A 219 -8.25 6.33 -8.76
N ASN A 220 -8.30 7.62 -8.38
CA ASN A 220 -8.78 8.69 -9.25
C ASN A 220 -8.07 8.75 -10.61
N LYS A 221 -6.74 8.52 -10.68
CA LYS A 221 -6.01 8.50 -11.96
C LYS A 221 -6.43 7.37 -12.90
N ILE A 222 -6.73 6.19 -12.35
CA ILE A 222 -7.23 5.06 -13.15
C ILE A 222 -8.63 5.40 -13.67
N LEU A 223 -9.49 5.96 -12.81
CA LEU A 223 -10.86 6.34 -13.17
C LEU A 223 -10.92 7.44 -14.22
N GLU A 224 -10.11 8.49 -14.08
CA GLU A 224 -9.99 9.58 -15.07
C GLU A 224 -9.66 9.00 -16.44
N ASN A 225 -8.68 8.10 -16.53
CA ASN A 225 -8.32 7.48 -17.80
C ASN A 225 -9.37 6.47 -18.31
N LEU A 226 -9.98 5.65 -17.45
CA LEU A 226 -11.06 4.74 -17.85
C LEU A 226 -12.24 5.53 -18.44
N ALA A 227 -12.58 6.68 -17.86
CA ALA A 227 -13.66 7.52 -18.34
C ALA A 227 -13.43 8.02 -19.78
N THR A 228 -12.18 8.32 -20.16
CA THR A 228 -11.88 8.77 -21.53
C THR A 228 -12.22 7.73 -22.61
N ILE A 229 -12.13 6.43 -22.29
CA ILE A 229 -12.43 5.36 -23.25
C ILE A 229 -13.87 4.84 -23.13
N GLY A 230 -14.72 5.52 -22.34
CA GLY A 230 -16.16 5.25 -22.25
C GLY A 230 -16.59 4.42 -21.05
N TYR A 231 -15.79 4.36 -19.98
CA TYR A 231 -16.25 3.79 -18.71
C TYR A 231 -16.98 4.81 -17.84
N ASP A 232 -18.05 4.37 -17.19
CA ASP A 232 -18.86 5.15 -16.27
C ASP A 232 -19.49 4.20 -15.22
N PRO A 233 -20.33 4.68 -14.28
CA PRO A 233 -20.95 3.81 -13.26
C PRO A 233 -21.84 2.67 -13.80
N THR A 234 -22.15 2.64 -15.10
CA THR A 234 -23.00 1.59 -15.72
C THR A 234 -22.19 0.35 -16.15
N ASN A 235 -20.90 0.51 -16.43
CA ASN A 235 -20.01 -0.55 -16.92
C ASN A 235 -18.70 -0.67 -16.11
N ALA A 236 -18.47 0.21 -15.14
CA ALA A 236 -17.40 0.11 -14.16
C ALA A 236 -17.96 0.23 -12.72
N PHE A 237 -17.33 -0.47 -11.77
CA PHE A 237 -17.75 -0.47 -10.38
C PHE A 237 -16.57 -0.63 -9.42
N THR A 238 -16.60 0.07 -8.28
CA THR A 238 -15.68 -0.17 -7.17
C THR A 238 -16.36 -1.06 -6.13
N ALA A 239 -15.85 -2.27 -5.95
CA ALA A 239 -16.28 -3.22 -4.93
C ALA A 239 -15.64 -2.90 -3.57
N ALA A 240 -15.94 -1.71 -3.04
CA ALA A 240 -15.51 -1.25 -1.73
C ALA A 240 -16.02 -2.16 -0.60
N TYR A 241 -15.17 -2.39 0.40
CA TYR A 241 -15.44 -3.29 1.53
C TYR A 241 -14.80 -2.78 2.81
N ASP A 242 -15.23 -3.34 3.94
CA ASP A 242 -14.64 -3.04 5.23
C ASP A 242 -13.38 -3.89 5.45
N TRP A 243 -12.25 -3.29 5.12
CA TRP A 243 -10.91 -3.89 5.21
C TRP A 243 -10.50 -4.29 6.63
N ARG A 244 -11.27 -3.97 7.67
CA ARG A 244 -11.02 -4.41 9.05
C ARG A 244 -11.46 -5.85 9.30
N LEU A 245 -12.46 -6.34 8.59
CA LEU A 245 -13.06 -7.65 8.82
C LEU A 245 -12.17 -8.79 8.31
N SER A 246 -12.32 -9.96 8.93
CA SER A 246 -11.84 -11.20 8.31
C SER A 246 -12.63 -11.50 7.04
N TYR A 247 -12.04 -12.23 6.10
CA TYR A 247 -12.69 -12.46 4.81
C TYR A 247 -13.97 -13.30 4.97
N ALA A 248 -13.99 -14.27 5.89
CA ALA A 248 -15.23 -14.96 6.24
C ALA A 248 -16.29 -13.98 6.79
N ASN A 249 -15.90 -13.04 7.65
CA ASN A 249 -16.82 -12.05 8.23
C ASN A 249 -17.29 -10.98 7.22
N LEU A 250 -16.54 -10.73 6.13
CA LEU A 250 -17.04 -9.90 5.02
C LEU A 250 -18.34 -10.47 4.45
N GLU A 251 -18.44 -11.79 4.32
CA GLU A 251 -19.69 -12.42 3.91
C GLU A 251 -20.73 -12.41 5.02
N VAL A 252 -20.37 -12.82 6.24
CA VAL A 252 -21.32 -12.91 7.36
C VAL A 252 -22.00 -11.57 7.63
N ARG A 253 -21.22 -10.47 7.71
CA ARG A 253 -21.73 -9.16 8.09
C ARG A 253 -22.33 -8.38 6.92
N ASP A 254 -21.61 -8.34 5.81
CA ASP A 254 -21.92 -7.41 4.70
C ASP A 254 -22.48 -8.13 3.48
N GLN A 255 -22.49 -9.47 3.46
CA GLN A 255 -22.81 -10.28 2.28
C GLN A 255 -21.95 -9.87 1.08
N TYR A 256 -20.70 -9.49 1.35
CA TYR A 256 -19.84 -8.82 0.38
C TYR A 256 -19.59 -9.68 -0.86
N PHE A 257 -19.28 -10.98 -0.68
CA PHE A 257 -19.00 -11.86 -1.81
C PHE A 257 -20.25 -12.23 -2.57
N THR A 258 -21.39 -12.40 -1.87
CA THR A 258 -22.69 -12.55 -2.53
C THR A 258 -23.00 -11.34 -3.41
N ARG A 259 -22.81 -10.12 -2.90
CA ARG A 259 -23.03 -8.88 -3.68
C ARG A 259 -22.05 -8.78 -4.85
N LEU A 260 -20.77 -9.06 -4.63
CA LEU A 260 -19.74 -9.05 -5.69
C LEU A 260 -20.07 -10.04 -6.81
N LYS A 261 -20.48 -11.27 -6.45
CA LYS A 261 -20.96 -12.27 -7.41
C LYS A 261 -22.13 -11.73 -8.23
N SER A 262 -23.14 -11.13 -7.59
CA SER A 262 -24.29 -10.55 -8.29
C SER A 262 -23.90 -9.40 -9.21
N TYR A 263 -22.98 -8.52 -8.81
CA TYR A 263 -22.48 -7.45 -9.67
C TYR A 263 -21.81 -8.02 -10.93
N ILE A 264 -21.00 -9.08 -10.78
CA ILE A 264 -20.34 -9.76 -11.91
C ILE A 264 -21.36 -10.41 -12.84
N GLU A 265 -22.36 -11.10 -12.29
CA GLU A 265 -23.42 -11.76 -13.08
C GLU A 265 -24.28 -10.73 -13.83
N ILE A 266 -24.64 -9.62 -13.18
CA ILE A 266 -25.38 -8.52 -13.81
C ILE A 266 -24.53 -7.89 -14.92
N ALA A 267 -23.27 -7.58 -14.66
CA ALA A 267 -22.37 -6.99 -15.65
C ALA A 267 -22.20 -7.91 -16.88
N TYR A 268 -22.10 -9.23 -16.66
CA TYR A 268 -22.07 -10.21 -17.73
C TYR A 268 -23.38 -10.27 -18.51
N ALA A 269 -24.52 -10.28 -17.82
CA ALA A 269 -25.85 -10.36 -18.44
C ALA A 269 -26.19 -9.11 -19.27
N THR A 270 -25.76 -7.92 -18.85
CA THR A 270 -26.07 -6.66 -19.54
C THR A 270 -25.12 -6.38 -20.70
N SER A 271 -23.84 -6.72 -20.56
CA SER A 271 -22.83 -6.47 -21.61
C SER A 271 -22.63 -7.63 -22.59
N GLY A 272 -22.98 -8.86 -22.18
CA GLY A 272 -22.59 -10.08 -22.88
C GLY A 272 -21.08 -10.38 -22.82
N LYS A 273 -20.34 -9.67 -21.97
CA LYS A 273 -18.88 -9.71 -21.86
C LYS A 273 -18.45 -10.08 -20.46
N LYS A 274 -17.42 -10.91 -20.37
CA LYS A 274 -16.80 -11.27 -19.11
C LYS A 274 -16.10 -10.07 -18.47
N VAL A 275 -16.08 -10.06 -17.15
CA VAL A 275 -15.58 -8.94 -16.34
C VAL A 275 -14.05 -8.98 -16.21
N VAL A 276 -13.44 -7.81 -16.19
CA VAL A 276 -12.05 -7.61 -15.76
C VAL A 276 -12.04 -7.17 -14.30
N LEU A 277 -11.40 -7.97 -13.43
CA LEU A 277 -11.19 -7.62 -12.03
C LEU A 277 -9.85 -6.90 -11.89
N VAL A 278 -9.84 -5.71 -11.29
CA VAL A 278 -8.63 -4.92 -11.02
C VAL A 278 -8.46 -4.80 -9.53
N SER A 279 -7.45 -5.44 -8.95
CA SER A 279 -7.21 -5.39 -7.51
C SER A 279 -5.89 -4.72 -7.18
N HIS A 280 -5.83 -4.08 -6.01
CA HIS A 280 -4.60 -3.49 -5.48
C HIS A 280 -4.28 -4.02 -4.08
N SER A 281 -3.01 -4.33 -3.83
CA SER A 281 -2.51 -4.67 -2.49
C SER A 281 -3.32 -5.80 -1.84
N MET A 282 -3.87 -5.60 -0.64
CA MET A 282 -4.74 -6.57 0.05
C MET A 282 -5.97 -6.96 -0.76
N GLY A 283 -6.48 -6.10 -1.65
CA GLY A 283 -7.60 -6.41 -2.54
C GLY A 283 -7.33 -7.62 -3.43
N SER A 284 -6.07 -7.90 -3.75
CA SER A 284 -5.67 -9.08 -4.51
C SER A 284 -5.87 -10.38 -3.72
N GLN A 285 -5.65 -10.36 -2.41
CA GLN A 285 -5.99 -11.49 -1.54
C GLN A 285 -7.51 -11.69 -1.45
N VAL A 286 -8.29 -10.60 -1.40
CA VAL A 286 -9.76 -10.63 -1.41
C VAL A 286 -10.30 -11.24 -2.71
N VAL A 287 -9.75 -10.87 -3.87
CA VAL A 287 -10.12 -11.47 -5.17
C VAL A 287 -9.77 -12.96 -5.20
N PHE A 288 -8.59 -13.34 -4.72
CA PHE A 288 -8.19 -14.74 -4.65
C PHE A 288 -9.14 -15.57 -3.76
N TYR A 289 -9.46 -15.07 -2.56
CA TYR A 289 -10.43 -15.68 -1.65
C TYR A 289 -11.82 -15.78 -2.29
N PHE A 290 -12.30 -14.71 -2.95
CA PHE A 290 -13.59 -14.69 -3.64
C PHE A 290 -13.70 -15.79 -4.70
N MET A 291 -12.65 -16.01 -5.50
CA MET A 291 -12.63 -17.08 -6.50
C MET A 291 -12.78 -18.47 -5.88
N LYS A 292 -12.26 -18.70 -4.67
CA LYS A 292 -12.49 -19.96 -3.92
C LYS A 292 -13.91 -20.04 -3.39
N TRP A 293 -14.35 -18.96 -2.73
CA TRP A 293 -15.67 -18.85 -2.15
C TRP A 293 -16.79 -19.09 -3.18
N VAL A 294 -16.65 -18.53 -4.40
CA VAL A 294 -17.66 -18.64 -5.45
C VAL A 294 -17.74 -20.05 -6.08
N GLU A 295 -16.60 -20.74 -6.21
CA GLU A 295 -16.55 -22.12 -6.72
C GLU A 295 -17.13 -23.13 -5.72
N HIS A 296 -17.08 -22.83 -4.42
CA HIS A 296 -17.41 -23.77 -3.36
C HIS A 296 -18.91 -24.05 -3.25
N LYS A 297 -19.26 -25.33 -3.05
CA LYS A 297 -20.65 -25.86 -3.05
C LYS A 297 -21.51 -25.33 -1.89
N ASP A 298 -20.91 -25.08 -0.73
CA ASP A 298 -21.64 -24.68 0.48
C ASP A 298 -21.63 -23.15 0.69
N HIS A 299 -20.83 -22.43 -0.10
CA HIS A 299 -20.68 -20.98 -0.01
C HIS A 299 -21.31 -20.31 -1.24
N GLY A 300 -20.50 -19.79 -2.17
CA GLY A 300 -20.99 -18.99 -3.28
C GLY A 300 -21.78 -19.75 -4.35
N LYS A 301 -21.74 -21.09 -4.37
CA LYS A 301 -22.61 -21.94 -5.21
C LYS A 301 -22.58 -21.60 -6.70
N GLY A 302 -21.51 -20.98 -7.20
CA GLY A 302 -21.31 -20.74 -8.63
C GLY A 302 -20.88 -22.01 -9.37
N GLY A 303 -20.20 -22.91 -8.67
CA GLY A 303 -19.64 -24.14 -9.24
C GLY A 303 -18.32 -23.90 -9.99
N LYS A 304 -17.65 -25.00 -10.37
CA LYS A 304 -16.26 -25.00 -10.89
C LYS A 304 -16.04 -24.19 -12.18
N LYS A 305 -17.10 -23.93 -12.94
CA LYS A 305 -17.03 -23.19 -14.21
C LYS A 305 -17.35 -21.70 -14.07
N TRP A 306 -17.85 -21.26 -12.91
CA TRP A 306 -18.35 -19.90 -12.76
C TRP A 306 -17.28 -18.85 -13.08
N VAL A 307 -16.07 -19.01 -12.53
CA VAL A 307 -14.95 -18.10 -12.81
C VAL A 307 -14.59 -18.12 -14.29
N ASN A 308 -14.50 -19.31 -14.89
CA ASN A 308 -14.21 -19.47 -16.31
C ASN A 308 -15.23 -18.75 -17.21
N ASP A 309 -16.49 -18.71 -16.80
CA ASP A 309 -17.59 -18.23 -17.62
C ASP A 309 -17.87 -16.73 -17.44
N HIS A 310 -17.53 -16.15 -16.28
CA HIS A 310 -17.86 -14.75 -15.95
C HIS A 310 -16.65 -13.81 -15.85
N ILE A 311 -15.44 -14.32 -15.56
CA ILE A 311 -14.24 -13.49 -15.40
C ILE A 311 -13.34 -13.70 -16.62
N ASP A 312 -12.97 -12.60 -17.27
CA ASP A 312 -12.03 -12.61 -18.39
C ASP A 312 -10.60 -12.61 -17.87
N SER A 313 -10.31 -11.58 -17.09
CA SER A 313 -8.97 -11.25 -16.65
C SER A 313 -8.97 -10.75 -15.21
N TRP A 314 -7.91 -11.08 -14.48
CA TRP A 314 -7.60 -10.51 -13.17
C TRP A 314 -6.28 -9.74 -13.26
N ILE A 315 -6.35 -8.42 -13.08
CA ILE A 315 -5.21 -7.53 -12.95
C ILE A 315 -4.88 -7.39 -11.46
N ASN A 316 -3.80 -8.03 -11.04
CA ASN A 316 -3.24 -8.01 -9.70
C ASN A 316 -2.15 -6.92 -9.61
N ILE A 317 -2.46 -5.78 -8.97
CA ILE A 317 -1.55 -4.66 -8.81
C ILE A 317 -0.91 -4.68 -7.41
N SER A 318 0.40 -4.88 -7.33
CA SER A 318 1.16 -4.91 -6.06
C SER A 318 0.53 -5.81 -4.99
N GLY A 319 -0.04 -6.95 -5.37
CA GLY A 319 -0.71 -7.85 -4.45
C GLY A 319 0.23 -8.48 -3.43
N CYS A 320 -0.09 -8.38 -2.15
CA CYS A 320 0.68 -8.97 -1.05
C CYS A 320 0.39 -10.48 -0.89
N MET A 321 0.55 -11.27 -1.95
CA MET A 321 0.09 -12.66 -2.02
C MET A 321 0.67 -13.56 -0.92
N LEU A 322 1.91 -13.30 -0.47
CA LEU A 322 2.54 -14.03 0.63
C LEU A 322 2.58 -13.25 1.95
N GLY A 323 1.82 -12.15 2.05
CA GLY A 323 1.82 -11.24 3.19
C GLY A 323 2.89 -10.15 3.12
N THR A 324 3.07 -9.38 4.18
CA THR A 324 4.10 -8.34 4.29
C THR A 324 4.88 -8.50 5.59
N ALA A 325 6.21 -8.37 5.50
CA ALA A 325 7.10 -8.35 6.65
C ALA A 325 6.69 -7.30 7.71
N LYS A 326 6.14 -6.16 7.26
CA LYS A 326 5.71 -5.05 8.13
C LYS A 326 4.52 -5.40 9.02
N ASP A 327 3.77 -6.46 8.71
CA ASP A 327 2.56 -6.77 9.48
C ASP A 327 2.90 -7.28 10.88
N ILE A 328 3.97 -8.08 11.03
CA ILE A 328 4.42 -8.58 12.33
C ILE A 328 4.69 -7.45 13.34
N PRO A 329 5.57 -6.46 13.08
CA PRO A 329 5.81 -5.37 14.03
C PRO A 329 4.57 -4.49 14.24
N ALA A 330 3.70 -4.35 13.24
CA ALA A 330 2.45 -3.60 13.38
C ALA A 330 1.56 -4.21 14.46
N VAL A 331 1.30 -5.52 14.42
CA VAL A 331 0.45 -6.18 15.42
C VAL A 331 1.19 -6.54 16.72
N LEU A 332 2.53 -6.67 16.67
CA LEU A 332 3.35 -7.00 17.85
C LEU A 332 3.60 -5.80 18.76
N SER A 333 4.07 -4.68 18.22
CA SER A 333 4.46 -3.50 19.01
C SER A 333 3.77 -2.21 18.60
N GLY A 334 2.88 -2.26 17.60
CA GLY A 334 2.21 -1.06 17.10
C GLY A 334 3.17 -0.14 16.34
N GLU A 335 4.29 -0.66 15.84
CA GLU A 335 5.32 0.10 15.12
C GLU A 335 5.35 -0.30 13.64
N MET A 336 5.32 0.69 12.75
CA MET A 336 5.53 0.53 11.32
C MET A 336 6.21 1.81 10.81
N LYS A 337 7.23 1.70 9.95
CA LYS A 337 7.86 2.89 9.35
C LYS A 337 7.19 3.17 8.01
N ASP A 338 6.09 3.93 8.01
CA ASP A 338 5.55 4.47 6.76
C ASP A 338 6.31 5.72 6.34
N THR A 339 7.42 5.51 5.62
CA THR A 339 8.19 6.54 4.92
C THR A 339 7.85 6.62 3.43
N ALA A 340 6.57 6.81 3.10
CA ALA A 340 6.21 7.51 1.87
C ALA A 340 5.99 8.98 2.24
N GLN A 341 6.71 9.88 1.59
CA GLN A 341 6.94 11.29 1.98
C GLN A 341 5.68 12.19 2.04
N LEU A 342 4.47 11.65 1.98
CA LEU A 342 3.20 12.34 2.20
C LEU A 342 2.14 11.55 3.00
N ASN A 343 2.42 10.28 3.36
CA ASN A 343 1.61 9.51 4.34
C ASN A 343 1.73 10.07 5.77
N ALA A 344 2.60 11.07 5.95
CA ALA A 344 2.90 11.69 7.22
C ALA A 344 1.61 12.09 7.94
N PHE A 345 0.64 12.82 7.37
CA PHE A 345 -0.43 13.39 8.22
C PHE A 345 -1.35 12.36 8.92
N ALA A 346 -1.78 11.28 8.24
CA ALA A 346 -2.67 10.28 8.82
C ALA A 346 -1.92 9.32 9.76
N VAL A 347 -0.75 8.83 9.34
CA VAL A 347 0.10 7.99 10.19
C VAL A 347 0.65 8.79 11.36
N TYR A 348 1.18 10.00 11.15
CA TYR A 348 1.59 10.95 12.20
C TYR A 348 0.44 11.29 13.13
N GLY A 349 -0.80 11.41 12.64
CA GLY A 349 -1.97 11.52 13.49
C GLY A 349 -2.08 10.33 14.43
N LEU A 350 -2.06 9.10 13.91
CA LEU A 350 -2.11 7.89 14.73
C LEU A 350 -0.89 7.77 15.67
N GLU A 351 0.34 8.04 15.20
CA GLU A 351 1.56 7.95 16.03
C GLU A 351 1.61 9.01 17.13
N LYS A 352 1.03 10.19 16.88
CA LYS A 352 1.06 11.32 17.80
C LYS A 352 -0.08 11.29 18.80
N PHE A 353 -1.24 10.77 18.41
CA PHE A 353 -2.44 10.76 19.25
C PHE A 353 -2.67 9.40 19.93
N LEU A 354 -2.21 8.28 19.36
CA LEU A 354 -2.31 6.95 19.98
C LEU A 354 -0.98 6.50 20.56
N SER A 355 -1.02 5.86 21.73
CA SER A 355 0.15 5.16 22.25
C SER A 355 0.51 3.94 21.38
N ARG A 356 1.73 3.42 21.53
CA ARG A 356 2.14 2.16 20.85
C ARG A 356 1.21 1.00 21.18
N GLU A 357 0.80 0.91 22.44
CA GLU A 357 -0.14 -0.10 22.93
C GLU A 357 -1.53 0.08 22.29
N ASP A 358 -2.06 1.30 22.26
CA ASP A 358 -3.35 1.58 21.62
C ASP A 358 -3.34 1.19 20.14
N ARG A 359 -2.21 1.43 19.44
CA ARG A 359 -2.04 1.04 18.02
C ARG A 359 -1.96 -0.48 17.86
N ALA A 360 -1.15 -1.15 18.68
CA ALA A 360 -1.03 -2.60 18.65
C ALA A 360 -2.39 -3.28 18.94
N GLU A 361 -3.12 -2.81 19.94
CA GLU A 361 -4.48 -3.28 20.24
C GLU A 361 -5.45 -2.98 19.09
N LEU A 362 -5.42 -1.78 18.52
CA LEU A 362 -6.28 -1.40 17.41
C LEU A 362 -6.05 -2.30 16.18
N PHE A 363 -4.80 -2.54 15.80
CA PHE A 363 -4.47 -3.38 14.65
C PHE A 363 -4.82 -4.85 14.89
N ARG A 364 -4.63 -5.36 16.12
CA ARG A 364 -5.06 -6.72 16.49
C ARG A 364 -6.57 -6.87 16.48
N ALA A 365 -7.31 -5.82 16.82
CA ALA A 365 -8.78 -5.79 16.74
C ALA A 365 -9.32 -5.60 15.31
N MET A 366 -8.47 -5.68 14.28
CA MET A 366 -8.84 -5.65 12.86
C MET A 366 -8.30 -6.89 12.16
N PRO A 367 -9.03 -8.04 12.23
CA PRO A 367 -8.56 -9.29 11.63
C PRO A 367 -8.14 -9.16 10.17
N GLY A 368 -8.78 -8.28 9.39
CA GLY A 368 -8.40 -8.01 8.01
C GLY A 368 -6.95 -7.57 7.83
N ILE A 369 -6.36 -6.85 8.80
CA ILE A 369 -4.93 -6.52 8.78
C ILE A 369 -4.10 -7.81 8.89
N SER A 370 -4.47 -8.71 9.81
CA SER A 370 -3.77 -9.98 10.02
C SER A 370 -3.88 -10.97 8.85
N SER A 371 -4.72 -10.71 7.84
CA SER A 371 -4.67 -11.48 6.58
C SER A 371 -3.36 -11.30 5.84
N MET A 372 -2.63 -10.21 6.11
CA MET A 372 -1.36 -9.86 5.49
C MET A 372 -0.15 -10.39 6.27
N LEU A 373 -0.36 -11.18 7.33
CA LEU A 373 0.73 -11.84 8.02
C LEU A 373 1.52 -12.75 7.04
N PRO A 374 2.85 -12.79 7.16
CA PRO A 374 3.72 -13.59 6.29
C PRO A 374 3.34 -15.07 6.20
N LYS A 375 3.32 -15.61 4.98
CA LYS A 375 2.96 -17.01 4.69
C LYS A 375 4.15 -17.82 4.23
N GLY A 376 4.13 -19.12 4.49
CA GLY A 376 5.12 -20.07 4.01
C GLY A 376 6.36 -20.25 4.89
N GLY A 377 6.40 -19.57 6.05
CA GLY A 377 7.44 -19.75 7.07
C GLY A 377 8.86 -19.69 6.49
N GLU A 378 9.71 -20.62 6.90
CA GLU A 378 11.12 -20.67 6.47
C GLU A 378 11.29 -21.02 4.99
N ALA A 379 10.31 -21.69 4.37
CA ALA A 379 10.40 -22.05 2.96
C ALA A 379 10.41 -20.82 2.04
N VAL A 380 9.70 -19.76 2.45
CA VAL A 380 9.58 -18.49 1.71
C VAL A 380 10.48 -17.39 2.28
N TRP A 381 10.60 -17.29 3.60
CA TRP A 381 11.26 -16.14 4.25
C TRP A 381 12.68 -16.45 4.72
N GLY A 382 13.13 -17.70 4.60
CA GLY A 382 14.44 -18.14 5.04
C GLY A 382 14.52 -18.58 6.50
N ASN A 383 15.70 -19.01 6.90
CA ASN A 383 16.04 -19.48 8.24
C ASN A 383 17.26 -18.75 8.81
N SER A 384 17.85 -19.24 9.91
CA SER A 384 18.98 -18.58 10.55
C SER A 384 20.27 -18.46 9.71
N THR A 385 20.34 -19.15 8.56
CA THR A 385 21.54 -19.24 7.72
C THR A 385 21.36 -18.66 6.33
N TRP A 386 20.14 -18.62 5.79
CA TRP A 386 19.86 -18.14 4.43
C TRP A 386 18.45 -17.56 4.32
N ALA A 387 18.24 -16.68 3.34
CA ALA A 387 16.94 -16.28 2.82
C ALA A 387 17.01 -16.19 1.29
N PRO A 388 15.89 -16.40 0.59
CA PRO A 388 15.91 -16.46 -0.88
C PRO A 388 16.26 -15.12 -1.52
N ASP A 389 16.04 -14.02 -0.78
CA ASP A 389 16.32 -12.64 -1.16
C ASP A 389 17.65 -12.09 -0.61
N ASP A 390 18.52 -12.95 -0.08
CA ASP A 390 19.86 -12.54 0.36
C ASP A 390 20.72 -11.99 -0.80
N LEU A 391 21.51 -10.97 -0.48
CA LEU A 391 22.49 -10.34 -1.35
C LEU A 391 23.87 -10.93 -1.12
N PRO A 392 24.72 -10.98 -2.15
CA PRO A 392 26.10 -11.42 -2.00
C PRO A 392 26.92 -10.42 -1.15
N TYR A 393 27.91 -10.96 -0.43
CA TYR A 393 28.93 -10.14 0.22
C TYR A 393 29.71 -9.30 -0.83
N PRO A 394 29.99 -8.00 -0.60
CA PRO A 394 29.87 -7.25 0.66
C PRO A 394 28.59 -6.41 0.79
N GLN A 395 27.57 -6.61 -0.06
CA GLN A 395 26.35 -5.79 -0.02
C GLN A 395 25.51 -6.07 1.23
N GLN A 396 25.55 -7.30 1.73
CA GLN A 396 24.86 -7.73 2.93
C GLN A 396 25.80 -8.59 3.80
N ASN A 397 25.84 -8.27 5.09
CA ASN A 397 26.70 -8.97 6.07
C ASN A 397 25.95 -10.02 6.89
N LYS A 398 24.61 -9.96 6.91
CA LYS A 398 23.74 -10.84 7.69
C LYS A 398 22.55 -11.24 6.86
N THR A 399 22.21 -12.53 6.85
CA THR A 399 21.02 -13.03 6.16
C THR A 399 19.73 -12.33 6.62
N HIS A 400 18.80 -12.15 5.69
CA HIS A 400 17.43 -11.70 5.92
C HIS A 400 16.55 -12.79 6.54
N GLY A 401 17.05 -14.03 6.66
CA GLY A 401 16.30 -15.14 7.25
C GLY A 401 16.12 -15.02 8.77
N ILE A 402 16.97 -14.23 9.44
CA ILE A 402 16.69 -13.71 10.77
C ILE A 402 15.75 -12.51 10.65
N PHE A 403 14.52 -12.68 11.11
CA PHE A 403 13.47 -11.68 11.02
C PHE A 403 13.45 -10.72 12.22
N LEU A 404 13.44 -11.25 13.46
CA LEU A 404 13.61 -10.44 14.68
C LEU A 404 14.98 -10.69 15.30
N SER A 405 15.77 -9.62 15.41
CA SER A 405 17.06 -9.63 16.09
C SER A 405 16.98 -8.93 17.43
N PHE A 406 17.45 -9.56 18.50
CA PHE A 406 17.52 -8.93 19.82
C PHE A 406 18.97 -8.61 20.17
N LYS A 407 19.24 -7.39 20.65
CA LYS A 407 20.56 -7.07 21.17
C LYS A 407 20.79 -7.76 22.53
N PRO A 408 21.97 -8.34 22.77
CA PRO A 408 22.37 -8.73 24.12
C PRO A 408 22.44 -7.47 25.00
N LYS A 409 21.87 -7.52 26.21
CA LYS A 409 22.05 -6.46 27.20
C LYS A 409 23.52 -6.43 27.61
N LEU A 410 24.23 -5.33 27.32
CA LEU A 410 25.56 -5.11 27.91
C LEU A 410 25.37 -4.99 29.43
N ASN A 411 26.05 -5.86 30.19
CA ASN A 411 26.02 -5.93 31.65
C ASN A 411 24.73 -6.49 32.30
N SER A 412 24.07 -7.47 31.68
CA SER A 412 23.03 -8.26 32.35
C SER A 412 23.42 -9.72 32.50
N SER A 413 23.12 -10.33 33.65
CA SER A 413 23.25 -11.78 33.91
C SER A 413 22.10 -12.61 33.31
N THR A 414 21.15 -11.96 32.61
CA THR A 414 20.02 -12.62 31.96
C THR A 414 20.42 -13.16 30.58
N THR A 415 20.02 -14.39 30.28
CA THR A 415 20.22 -15.03 28.96
C THR A 415 19.73 -14.10 27.83
N PRO A 416 20.57 -13.78 26.82
CA PRO A 416 20.14 -12.98 25.68
C PRO A 416 18.94 -13.64 24.98
N ARG A 417 17.95 -12.84 24.57
CA ARG A 417 16.87 -13.36 23.72
C ARG A 417 17.46 -13.93 22.43
N LYS A 418 16.95 -15.09 22.02
CA LYS A 418 17.33 -15.74 20.76
C LYS A 418 16.86 -14.86 19.60
N ASN A 419 17.70 -14.71 18.58
CA ASN A 419 17.26 -14.18 17.29
C ASN A 419 16.26 -15.16 16.65
N MET A 420 15.23 -14.64 15.98
CA MET A 420 14.09 -15.42 15.52
C MET A 420 13.98 -15.38 13.99
N THR A 421 13.73 -16.53 13.37
CA THR A 421 13.30 -16.62 11.97
C THR A 421 11.88 -16.07 11.81
N MET A 422 11.37 -15.95 10.58
CA MET A 422 9.98 -15.51 10.37
C MET A 422 8.98 -16.42 11.08
N ALA A 423 9.19 -17.74 11.01
CA ALA A 423 8.31 -18.72 11.67
C ALA A 423 8.36 -18.59 13.20
N GLU A 424 9.56 -18.47 13.78
CA GLU A 424 9.74 -18.26 15.23
C GLU A 424 9.16 -16.91 15.68
N SER A 425 9.25 -15.87 14.84
CA SER A 425 8.71 -14.54 15.14
C SER A 425 7.18 -14.52 15.10
N PHE A 426 6.58 -15.24 14.15
CA PHE A 426 5.13 -15.45 14.12
C PHE A 426 4.67 -16.23 15.35
N GLN A 427 5.38 -17.31 15.73
CA GLN A 427 5.09 -18.04 16.95
C GLN A 427 5.20 -17.14 18.19
N TYR A 428 6.26 -16.34 18.29
CA TYR A 428 6.45 -15.38 19.38
C TYR A 428 5.32 -14.35 19.43
N LEU A 429 4.86 -13.84 18.29
CA LEU A 429 3.68 -12.97 18.21
C LEU A 429 2.45 -13.67 18.80
N MET A 430 2.17 -14.91 18.39
CA MET A 430 1.02 -15.65 18.90
C MET A 430 1.14 -15.93 20.40
N GLU A 431 2.32 -16.21 20.93
CA GLU A 431 2.54 -16.46 22.36
C GLU A 431 2.51 -15.18 23.21
N SER A 432 2.85 -14.03 22.62
CA SER A 432 2.95 -12.74 23.32
C SER A 432 1.66 -11.91 23.29
N THR A 433 0.64 -12.35 22.56
CA THR A 433 -0.62 -11.63 22.38
C THR A 433 -1.77 -12.29 23.14
N GLU A 434 -2.86 -11.56 23.35
CA GLU A 434 -3.99 -12.03 24.14
C GLU A 434 -4.72 -13.19 23.43
N PRO A 435 -5.34 -14.12 24.17
CA PRO A 435 -6.00 -15.30 23.60
C PRO A 435 -7.04 -14.98 22.51
N TRP A 436 -7.83 -13.92 22.69
CA TRP A 436 -8.85 -13.51 21.72
C TRP A 436 -8.25 -13.22 20.33
N TYR A 437 -7.08 -12.57 20.28
CA TYR A 437 -6.41 -12.28 19.02
C TYR A 437 -5.86 -13.56 18.39
N GLN A 438 -5.26 -14.42 19.21
CA GLN A 438 -4.74 -15.70 18.75
C GLN A 438 -5.83 -16.56 18.11
N ASP A 439 -6.99 -16.60 18.75
CA ASP A 439 -8.15 -17.33 18.26
C ASP A 439 -8.65 -16.71 16.95
N GLN A 440 -8.80 -15.39 16.87
CA GLN A 440 -9.22 -14.73 15.62
C GLN A 440 -8.31 -15.09 14.44
N VAL A 441 -6.99 -15.03 14.61
CA VAL A 441 -6.02 -15.37 13.55
C VAL A 441 -6.13 -16.85 13.16
N ARG A 442 -6.14 -17.78 14.13
CA ARG A 442 -6.19 -19.23 13.87
C ARG A 442 -7.51 -19.70 13.24
N HIS A 443 -8.62 -19.03 13.55
CA HIS A 443 -9.93 -19.33 12.98
C HIS A 443 -10.12 -18.74 11.59
N ALA A 444 -9.43 -17.65 11.25
CA ALA A 444 -9.60 -16.97 9.98
C ALA A 444 -8.59 -17.40 8.92
N TYR A 445 -7.33 -17.68 9.29
CA TYR A 445 -6.22 -17.66 8.35
C TYR A 445 -5.22 -18.80 8.54
N SER A 446 -4.78 -19.35 7.41
CA SER A 446 -3.64 -20.26 7.33
C SER A 446 -2.37 -19.55 6.86
N HIS A 447 -1.22 -20.08 7.28
CA HIS A 447 0.11 -19.51 6.98
C HIS A 447 1.10 -20.59 6.48
N GLY A 448 0.61 -21.79 6.21
CA GLY A 448 1.41 -22.96 5.87
C GLY A 448 1.77 -23.05 4.38
N VAL A 449 2.19 -24.26 3.99
CA VAL A 449 2.49 -24.65 2.61
C VAL A 449 1.91 -26.03 2.38
N ALA A 450 1.13 -26.19 1.31
CA ALA A 450 0.71 -27.50 0.84
C ALA A 450 1.81 -28.06 -0.08
N HIS A 451 2.41 -29.17 0.32
CA HIS A 451 3.48 -29.84 -0.40
C HIS A 451 2.94 -30.77 -1.50
N THR A 452 1.75 -31.33 -1.31
CA THR A 452 1.15 -32.26 -2.28
C THR A 452 -0.12 -31.72 -2.92
N LYS A 453 -0.49 -32.26 -4.08
CA LYS A 453 -1.78 -31.98 -4.73
C LYS A 453 -2.96 -32.42 -3.84
N SER A 454 -2.82 -33.53 -3.13
CA SER A 454 -3.85 -34.04 -2.22
C SER A 454 -4.15 -33.06 -1.08
N GLU A 455 -3.11 -32.46 -0.49
CA GLU A 455 -3.28 -31.41 0.53
C GLU A 455 -4.01 -30.20 -0.03
N VAL A 456 -3.62 -29.72 -1.22
CA VAL A 456 -4.32 -28.62 -1.89
C VAL A 456 -5.79 -28.97 -2.11
N GLU A 457 -6.11 -30.16 -2.62
CA GLU A 457 -7.49 -30.59 -2.87
C GLU A 457 -8.33 -30.71 -1.58
N GLN A 458 -7.71 -31.08 -0.45
CA GLN A 458 -8.37 -31.10 0.86
C GLN A 458 -8.65 -29.69 1.37
N ASN A 459 -7.65 -28.81 1.27
CA ASN A 459 -7.70 -27.40 1.69
C ASN A 459 -8.81 -26.61 1.00
N GLU A 460 -9.24 -27.01 -0.21
CA GLU A 460 -10.37 -26.39 -0.91
C GLU A 460 -11.67 -26.39 -0.09
N ASN A 461 -11.83 -27.31 0.88
CA ASN A 461 -13.00 -27.37 1.77
C ASN A 461 -12.78 -26.63 3.10
N ASP A 462 -11.63 -25.98 3.30
CA ASP A 462 -11.31 -25.20 4.49
C ASP A 462 -11.15 -23.71 4.14
N PRO A 463 -12.15 -22.86 4.47
CA PRO A 463 -12.11 -21.43 4.19
C PRO A 463 -10.89 -20.69 4.75
N ARG A 464 -10.20 -21.23 5.77
CA ARG A 464 -8.99 -20.62 6.35
C ARG A 464 -7.83 -20.58 5.37
N THR A 465 -7.83 -21.51 4.41
CA THR A 465 -6.75 -21.68 3.42
C THR A 465 -6.97 -20.88 2.15
N TRP A 466 -8.20 -20.41 1.90
CA TRP A 466 -8.61 -19.83 0.62
C TRP A 466 -7.87 -18.54 0.25
N LEU A 467 -7.31 -17.83 1.22
CA LEU A 467 -6.47 -16.67 0.94
C LEU A 467 -5.00 -17.03 0.70
N ASN A 468 -4.56 -18.22 1.13
CA ASN A 468 -3.15 -18.62 1.08
C ASN A 468 -2.86 -19.30 -0.27
N PRO A 469 -2.16 -18.64 -1.20
CA PRO A 469 -1.89 -19.19 -2.52
C PRO A 469 -0.84 -20.33 -2.49
N LEU A 470 -0.27 -20.63 -1.33
CA LEU A 470 0.58 -21.80 -1.07
C LEU A 470 -0.20 -23.00 -0.55
N GLU A 471 -1.49 -22.86 -0.26
CA GLU A 471 -2.35 -23.93 0.26
C GLU A 471 -3.62 -24.14 -0.58
N ALA A 472 -4.12 -23.08 -1.21
CA ALA A 472 -5.23 -23.12 -2.14
C ALA A 472 -4.75 -22.90 -3.59
N ARG A 473 -5.47 -23.51 -4.54
CA ARG A 473 -5.16 -23.39 -5.97
C ARG A 473 -5.98 -22.32 -6.67
N LEU A 474 -5.46 -21.86 -7.80
CA LEU A 474 -6.24 -21.12 -8.78
C LEU A 474 -7.49 -21.91 -9.23
N PRO A 475 -8.55 -21.18 -9.63
CA PRO A 475 -9.81 -21.77 -10.08
C PRO A 475 -9.63 -22.65 -11.33
N HIS A 476 -10.59 -23.53 -11.60
CA HIS A 476 -10.55 -24.37 -12.80
C HIS A 476 -11.02 -23.59 -14.05
N ALA A 477 -10.27 -22.55 -14.41
CA ALA A 477 -10.65 -21.57 -15.41
C ALA A 477 -9.58 -21.38 -16.50
N PRO A 478 -9.46 -22.28 -17.48
CA PRO A 478 -8.43 -22.19 -18.53
C PRO A 478 -8.55 -20.95 -19.42
N LYS A 479 -9.71 -20.28 -19.44
CA LYS A 479 -9.91 -19.01 -20.18
C LYS A 479 -9.52 -17.77 -19.37
N LEU A 480 -9.30 -17.90 -18.05
CA LEU A 480 -8.88 -16.80 -17.21
C LEU A 480 -7.46 -16.37 -17.59
N LYS A 481 -7.21 -15.06 -17.59
CA LYS A 481 -5.88 -14.46 -17.73
C LYS A 481 -5.54 -13.71 -16.44
N ILE A 482 -4.33 -13.87 -15.93
CA ILE A 482 -3.85 -13.13 -14.75
C ILE A 482 -2.71 -12.22 -15.20
N TYR A 483 -2.81 -10.95 -14.85
CA TYR A 483 -1.79 -9.94 -15.10
C TYR A 483 -1.24 -9.47 -13.76
N CYS A 484 0.04 -9.71 -13.49
CA CYS A 484 0.68 -9.28 -12.26
C CYS A 484 1.55 -8.06 -12.53
N PHE A 485 1.13 -6.91 -12.00
CA PHE A 485 1.81 -5.63 -12.17
C PHE A 485 2.29 -5.14 -10.82
N TYR A 486 3.58 -4.88 -10.65
CA TYR A 486 4.10 -4.42 -9.36
C TYR A 486 5.36 -3.59 -9.49
N GLY A 487 5.56 -2.72 -8.50
CA GLY A 487 6.74 -1.88 -8.37
C GLY A 487 7.97 -2.67 -7.95
N ILE A 488 9.14 -2.29 -8.44
CA ILE A 488 10.43 -2.88 -8.06
C ILE A 488 11.48 -1.81 -7.76
N GLY A 489 12.58 -2.23 -7.11
CA GLY A 489 13.74 -1.37 -6.88
C GLY A 489 13.58 -0.33 -5.76
N LYS A 490 12.50 -0.40 -4.96
CA LYS A 490 12.31 0.44 -3.79
C LYS A 490 12.70 -0.29 -2.50
N LEU A 491 13.37 0.43 -1.60
CA LEU A 491 13.73 -0.10 -0.28
C LEU A 491 12.48 -0.45 0.51
N THR A 492 12.38 -1.70 0.92
CA THR A 492 11.21 -2.26 1.61
C THR A 492 11.63 -2.95 2.90
N GLU A 493 10.89 -2.77 3.97
CA GLU A 493 11.23 -3.35 5.27
C GLU A 493 11.26 -4.88 5.20
N ARG A 494 12.31 -5.50 5.74
CA ARG A 494 12.53 -6.94 5.60
C ARG A 494 12.83 -7.67 6.91
N SER A 495 13.50 -7.01 7.86
CA SER A 495 13.74 -7.53 9.21
C SER A 495 13.99 -6.40 10.21
N TYR A 496 13.89 -6.72 11.50
CA TYR A 496 13.82 -5.73 12.58
C TYR A 496 14.76 -6.06 13.74
N PHE A 497 15.34 -5.03 14.32
CA PHE A 497 16.10 -5.08 15.56
C PHE A 497 15.21 -4.61 16.69
N TYR A 498 15.03 -5.44 17.70
CA TYR A 498 14.19 -5.20 18.86
C TYR A 498 15.01 -5.12 20.15
N LYS A 499 14.45 -4.41 21.12
CA LYS A 499 14.90 -4.35 22.52
C LYS A 499 13.73 -4.59 23.46
N ASP A 500 14.03 -5.06 24.66
CA ASP A 500 13.04 -5.11 25.74
C ASP A 500 12.69 -3.69 26.19
N ASN A 501 11.43 -3.48 26.54
CA ASN A 501 11.01 -2.26 27.21
C ASN A 501 11.38 -2.37 28.69
N GLU A 502 12.30 -1.53 29.15
CA GLU A 502 12.80 -1.54 30.53
C GLU A 502 11.85 -0.83 31.50
N ASN A 503 10.80 -0.18 30.99
CA ASN A 503 9.87 0.59 31.80
C ASN A 503 8.56 -0.18 32.03
N PRO A 504 8.34 -0.79 33.21
CA PRO A 504 7.12 -1.55 33.50
C PRO A 504 5.84 -0.69 33.53
N PHE A 505 5.97 0.64 33.44
CA PHE A 505 4.86 1.58 33.34
C PHE A 505 4.44 1.91 31.89
N GLN A 506 5.07 1.33 30.87
CA GLN A 506 4.77 1.55 29.44
C GLN A 506 3.89 0.46 28.79
N GLY A 507 2.86 0.01 29.51
CA GLY A 507 1.80 -0.84 28.96
C GLY A 507 2.17 -2.31 28.77
N ASN A 508 1.26 -3.09 28.17
CA ASN A 508 1.41 -4.54 27.97
C ASN A 508 2.37 -4.94 26.82
N VAL A 509 2.90 -3.96 26.07
CA VAL A 509 3.84 -4.22 24.98
C VAL A 509 5.26 -4.36 25.53
N ASN A 510 5.77 -5.59 25.58
CA ASN A 510 7.05 -5.90 26.25
C ASN A 510 8.31 -5.59 25.42
N VAL A 511 8.17 -5.35 24.12
CA VAL A 511 9.30 -5.15 23.19
C VAL A 511 9.05 -3.98 22.26
N SER A 512 10.12 -3.32 21.81
CA SER A 512 10.06 -2.25 20.80
C SER A 512 11.23 -2.28 19.84
N ILE A 513 11.06 -1.66 18.67
CA ILE A 513 12.14 -1.52 17.69
C ILE A 513 13.28 -0.69 18.31
N ASP A 514 14.50 -1.23 18.26
CA ASP A 514 15.71 -0.55 18.71
C ASP A 514 16.18 0.46 17.65
N THR A 515 15.67 1.68 17.75
CA THR A 515 16.02 2.79 16.88
C THR A 515 17.49 3.23 16.98
N SER A 516 18.27 2.71 17.94
CA SER A 516 19.70 2.97 18.05
C SER A 516 20.55 2.18 17.05
N VAL A 517 19.99 1.15 16.40
CA VAL A 517 20.71 0.37 15.40
C VAL A 517 20.59 1.04 14.04
N SER A 518 21.71 1.54 13.51
CA SER A 518 21.80 2.00 12.12
C SER A 518 23.16 1.60 11.56
N SER A 519 23.24 1.41 10.24
CA SER A 519 24.50 1.10 9.56
C SER A 519 25.52 2.25 9.75
N PRO A 520 26.77 1.96 10.20
CA PRO A 520 27.76 2.98 10.60
C PRO A 520 28.12 4.03 9.53
N ASN A 521 27.99 3.68 8.25
CA ASN A 521 28.38 4.52 7.10
C ASN A 521 27.24 4.73 6.08
N GLY A 522 25.98 4.45 6.44
CA GLY A 522 24.90 4.22 5.48
C GLY A 522 24.43 5.48 4.75
N ARG A 523 24.64 5.55 3.43
CA ARG A 523 23.66 6.19 2.56
C ARG A 523 22.37 5.41 2.76
N VAL A 524 21.35 6.03 3.35
CA VAL A 524 20.03 5.44 3.73
C VAL A 524 19.26 4.83 2.54
N GLN A 525 19.84 4.82 1.34
CA GLN A 525 19.23 4.46 0.06
C GLN A 525 19.91 3.25 -0.61
N GLN A 526 20.40 2.26 0.14
CA GLN A 526 20.97 1.03 -0.40
C GLN A 526 20.30 -0.22 0.17
N LEU A 527 20.17 -1.25 -0.65
CA LEU A 527 19.67 -2.57 -0.23
C LEU A 527 20.61 -3.17 0.82
N GLY A 528 20.04 -3.87 1.81
CA GLY A 528 20.80 -4.41 2.95
C GLY A 528 21.17 -3.38 4.02
N ALA A 529 20.86 -2.09 3.81
CA ALA A 529 21.10 -1.05 4.82
C ALA A 529 20.14 -1.21 6.02
N ILE A 530 20.64 -0.81 7.20
CA ILE A 530 19.85 -0.75 8.43
C ILE A 530 19.67 0.72 8.80
N ASP A 531 18.42 1.15 8.96
CA ASP A 531 18.06 2.48 9.43
C ASP A 531 17.06 2.39 10.58
N ARG A 532 17.47 2.90 11.75
CA ARG A 532 16.67 2.98 12.98
C ARG A 532 16.02 1.64 13.38
N GLY A 533 16.81 0.58 13.36
CA GLY A 533 16.39 -0.75 13.76
C GLY A 533 15.66 -1.54 12.68
N ILE A 534 15.59 -1.03 11.45
CA ILE A 534 14.91 -1.69 10.34
C ILE A 534 15.92 -2.00 9.23
N ALA A 535 16.01 -3.26 8.83
CA ALA A 535 16.79 -3.69 7.68
C ALA A 535 15.91 -3.69 6.43
N PHE A 536 16.45 -3.15 5.33
CA PHE A 536 15.73 -3.01 4.07
C PHE A 536 16.16 -4.05 3.04
N GLY A 537 15.17 -4.73 2.46
CA GLY A 537 15.29 -5.53 1.25
C GLY A 537 14.67 -4.81 0.04
N GLU A 538 14.45 -5.57 -1.03
CA GLU A 538 13.86 -5.08 -2.29
C GLU A 538 12.33 -5.29 -2.31
N GLY A 539 11.62 -4.35 -2.93
CA GLY A 539 10.17 -4.41 -3.14
C GLY A 539 9.63 -3.10 -3.71
N ASP A 540 8.38 -2.78 -3.38
CA ASP A 540 7.69 -1.56 -3.80
C ASP A 540 7.58 -0.49 -2.69
N GLY A 541 8.34 -0.65 -1.61
CA GLY A 541 8.33 0.22 -0.43
C GLY A 541 7.42 -0.26 0.70
N THR A 542 6.48 -1.18 0.42
CA THR A 542 5.58 -1.77 1.42
C THR A 542 5.62 -3.30 1.39
N VAL A 543 5.56 -3.89 0.21
CA VAL A 543 5.50 -5.35 0.00
C VAL A 543 6.84 -5.83 -0.55
N ASN A 544 7.43 -6.83 0.10
CA ASN A 544 8.69 -7.42 -0.35
C ASN A 544 8.53 -8.07 -1.73
N LEU A 545 9.58 -7.99 -2.56
CA LEU A 545 9.59 -8.56 -3.91
C LEU A 545 9.18 -10.04 -3.93
N VAL A 546 9.65 -10.84 -2.96
CA VAL A 546 9.26 -12.26 -2.83
C VAL A 546 7.74 -12.44 -2.69
N SER A 547 7.06 -11.53 -1.98
CA SER A 547 5.62 -11.65 -1.73
C SER A 547 4.77 -11.23 -2.93
N THR A 548 5.14 -10.12 -3.60
CA THR A 548 4.40 -9.64 -4.77
C THR A 548 4.71 -10.41 -6.05
N GLY A 549 5.91 -11.00 -6.15
CA GLY A 549 6.44 -11.60 -7.38
C GLY A 549 6.39 -13.13 -7.44
N TYR A 550 6.65 -13.84 -6.34
CA TYR A 550 6.92 -15.29 -6.39
C TYR A 550 5.80 -16.11 -7.01
N MET A 551 4.55 -15.86 -6.60
CA MET A 551 3.40 -16.59 -7.15
C MET A 551 3.22 -16.34 -8.64
N CYS A 552 3.49 -15.12 -9.12
CA CYS A 552 3.34 -14.78 -10.53
C CYS A 552 4.51 -15.27 -11.40
N ALA A 553 5.73 -15.25 -10.87
CA ALA A 553 6.94 -15.65 -11.59
C ALA A 553 7.12 -17.18 -11.64
N LYS A 554 6.85 -17.88 -10.54
CA LYS A 554 7.09 -19.32 -10.41
C LYS A 554 5.91 -20.10 -9.85
N GLY A 555 5.32 -19.67 -8.74
CA GLY A 555 4.30 -20.45 -8.02
C GLY A 555 3.13 -20.90 -8.91
N TRP A 556 2.44 -19.98 -9.57
CA TRP A 556 1.33 -20.30 -10.47
C TRP A 556 1.78 -20.71 -11.87
N LYS A 557 3.02 -20.44 -12.28
CA LYS A 557 3.51 -20.78 -13.63
C LYS A 557 4.07 -22.19 -13.73
N GLN A 558 4.81 -22.63 -12.71
CA GLN A 558 5.60 -23.85 -12.75
C GLN A 558 5.08 -24.94 -11.80
N ILE A 559 4.39 -24.56 -10.71
CA ILE A 559 3.90 -25.53 -9.74
C ILE A 559 2.45 -25.91 -10.06
N LYS A 560 2.25 -27.11 -10.61
CA LYS A 560 0.95 -27.54 -11.17
C LYS A 560 -0.14 -27.66 -10.12
N ARG A 561 0.19 -28.02 -8.88
CA ARG A 561 -0.81 -28.11 -7.80
C ARG A 561 -1.47 -26.77 -7.49
N TYR A 562 -0.77 -25.64 -7.69
CA TYR A 562 -1.35 -24.31 -7.47
C TYR A 562 -2.06 -23.74 -8.71
N ASN A 563 -1.78 -24.25 -9.91
CA ASN A 563 -2.45 -23.85 -11.16
C ASN A 563 -2.81 -25.07 -12.04
N PRO A 564 -3.77 -25.91 -11.62
CA PRO A 564 -4.08 -27.13 -12.34
C PRO A 564 -4.80 -26.93 -13.67
N ALA A 565 -5.35 -25.73 -13.91
CA ALA A 565 -6.02 -25.39 -15.16
C ALA A 565 -5.10 -24.74 -16.21
N GLY A 566 -3.84 -24.48 -15.87
CA GLY A 566 -2.91 -23.80 -16.76
C GLY A 566 -3.35 -22.38 -17.11
N VAL A 567 -3.93 -21.66 -16.13
CA VAL A 567 -4.28 -20.24 -16.24
C VAL A 567 -3.06 -19.47 -16.74
N LYS A 568 -3.24 -18.59 -17.73
CA LYS A 568 -2.14 -17.81 -18.30
C LYS A 568 -1.79 -16.66 -17.36
N ILE A 569 -0.52 -16.55 -16.97
CA ILE A 569 -0.01 -15.47 -16.13
C ILE A 569 1.01 -14.65 -16.92
N LYS A 570 0.83 -13.33 -16.96
CA LYS A 570 1.79 -12.37 -17.51
C LYS A 570 2.23 -11.42 -16.40
N THR A 571 3.53 -11.21 -16.26
CA THR A 571 4.09 -10.28 -15.27
C THR A 571 4.68 -9.07 -15.96
N TYR A 572 4.43 -7.88 -15.41
CA TYR A 572 5.05 -6.64 -15.84
C TYR A 572 5.61 -5.89 -14.63
N GLU A 573 6.93 -5.88 -14.49
CA GLU A 573 7.62 -5.18 -13.42
C GLU A 573 7.82 -3.70 -13.75
N MET A 574 7.65 -2.83 -12.76
CA MET A 574 7.70 -1.39 -12.93
C MET A 574 8.78 -0.78 -12.04
N PRO A 575 9.97 -0.47 -12.60
CA PRO A 575 11.04 0.19 -11.86
C PRO A 575 10.58 1.49 -11.21
N HIS A 576 10.97 1.69 -9.96
CA HIS A 576 10.73 2.93 -9.24
C HIS A 576 11.70 4.02 -9.70
N GLU A 577 11.23 4.90 -10.59
CA GLU A 577 12.01 5.99 -11.18
C GLU A 577 11.33 7.34 -10.88
N PRO A 578 11.40 7.83 -9.63
CA PRO A 578 10.61 8.97 -9.22
C PRO A 578 11.14 10.29 -9.78
N ASP A 579 10.22 11.15 -10.21
CA ASP A 579 10.52 12.54 -10.60
C ASP A 579 10.94 13.36 -9.37
N ARG A 580 12.10 14.03 -9.47
CA ARG A 580 12.72 14.74 -8.33
C ARG A 580 11.86 15.85 -7.71
N PHE A 581 10.92 16.41 -8.47
CA PHE A 581 10.04 17.49 -8.03
C PHE A 581 8.59 17.05 -7.91
N SER A 582 8.30 15.76 -8.10
CA SER A 582 6.97 15.24 -7.89
C SER A 582 6.84 14.72 -6.46
N PRO A 583 5.91 15.27 -5.65
CA PRO A 583 5.69 14.81 -4.28
C PRO A 583 5.33 13.32 -4.19
N ARG A 584 4.79 12.73 -5.26
CA ARG A 584 4.35 11.32 -5.35
C ARG A 584 5.12 10.53 -6.40
N GLY A 585 6.37 10.92 -6.67
CA GLY A 585 7.26 10.24 -7.60
C GLY A 585 6.90 10.35 -9.09
N GLY A 586 5.79 10.98 -9.46
CA GLY A 586 5.47 11.26 -10.86
C GLY A 586 5.04 10.02 -11.67
N PRO A 587 5.01 10.11 -13.01
CA PRO A 587 4.41 9.10 -13.88
C PRO A 587 5.17 7.77 -13.94
N ASN A 588 6.39 7.71 -13.40
CA ASN A 588 7.26 6.54 -13.39
C ASN A 588 7.56 6.02 -11.97
N THR A 589 6.75 6.39 -10.98
CA THR A 589 6.84 5.82 -9.64
C THR A 589 6.47 4.33 -9.64
N GLY A 590 7.23 3.54 -8.90
CA GLY A 590 6.91 2.16 -8.51
C GLY A 590 6.65 2.02 -7.00
N ASP A 591 6.30 3.11 -6.32
CA ASP A 591 5.88 3.04 -4.90
C ASP A 591 4.53 2.33 -4.77
N HIS A 592 4.36 1.54 -3.71
CA HIS A 592 3.19 0.70 -3.46
C HIS A 592 1.84 1.37 -3.71
N VAL A 593 1.64 2.62 -3.26
CA VAL A 593 0.37 3.33 -3.48
C VAL A 593 0.45 4.20 -4.73
N ASP A 594 1.58 4.90 -4.92
CA ASP A 594 1.69 5.84 -6.04
C ASP A 594 1.72 5.15 -7.42
N ILE A 595 2.00 3.84 -7.48
CA ILE A 595 1.97 3.05 -8.71
C ILE A 595 0.61 3.15 -9.44
N LEU A 596 -0.48 3.36 -8.71
CA LEU A 596 -1.83 3.55 -9.28
C LEU A 596 -1.95 4.82 -10.15
N GLY A 597 -1.02 5.77 -10.02
CA GLY A 597 -0.93 6.95 -10.90
C GLY A 597 0.12 6.83 -12.00
N ARG A 598 0.78 5.68 -12.12
CA ARG A 598 1.82 5.45 -13.13
C ARG A 598 1.19 5.38 -14.52
N SER A 599 1.73 6.14 -15.47
CA SER A 599 1.17 6.22 -16.82
C SER A 599 1.17 4.87 -17.56
N SER A 600 2.26 4.10 -17.42
CA SER A 600 2.34 2.78 -18.08
C SER A 600 1.40 1.74 -17.45
N LEU A 601 1.12 1.84 -16.14
CA LEU A 601 0.12 0.98 -15.51
C LEU A 601 -1.27 1.29 -16.07
N ASN A 602 -1.61 2.58 -16.15
CA ASN A 602 -2.89 3.00 -16.71
C ASN A 602 -3.05 2.52 -18.15
N ASP A 603 -2.02 2.65 -19.00
CA ASP A 603 -2.04 2.15 -20.38
C ASP A 603 -2.35 0.64 -20.43
N LEU A 604 -1.66 -0.17 -19.62
CA LEU A 604 -1.88 -1.61 -19.56
C LEU A 604 -3.29 -1.97 -19.08
N ILE A 605 -3.82 -1.30 -18.06
CA ILE A 605 -5.19 -1.52 -17.56
C ILE A 605 -6.20 -1.20 -18.66
N LEU A 606 -6.06 -0.06 -19.33
CA LEU A 606 -6.96 0.40 -20.39
C LEU A 606 -6.94 -0.55 -21.58
N ARG A 607 -5.77 -1.05 -22.00
CA ARG A 607 -5.65 -2.06 -23.06
C ARG A 607 -6.37 -3.35 -22.69
N ILE A 608 -6.14 -3.88 -21.48
CA ILE A 608 -6.80 -5.12 -21.03
C ILE A 608 -8.32 -4.92 -20.96
N ALA A 609 -8.78 -3.82 -20.34
CA ALA A 609 -10.19 -3.48 -20.24
C ALA A 609 -10.83 -3.27 -21.63
N GLY A 610 -10.09 -2.73 -22.59
CA GLY A 610 -10.50 -2.56 -23.98
C GLY A 610 -10.45 -3.83 -24.85
N GLY A 611 -10.07 -4.99 -24.28
CA GLY A 611 -10.01 -6.27 -25.02
C GLY A 611 -8.68 -6.53 -25.75
N HIS A 612 -7.68 -5.69 -25.54
CA HIS A 612 -6.34 -5.77 -26.13
C HIS A 612 -5.30 -6.40 -25.19
N GLY A 613 -5.73 -7.16 -24.18
CA GLY A 613 -4.83 -7.78 -23.19
C GLY A 613 -3.84 -8.81 -23.77
N ASP A 614 -4.03 -9.27 -25.00
CA ASP A 614 -3.08 -10.15 -25.68
C ASP A 614 -1.80 -9.41 -26.12
N GLU A 615 -1.87 -8.09 -26.33
CA GLU A 615 -0.73 -7.20 -26.66
C GLU A 615 0.22 -6.98 -25.48
N VAL A 616 -0.23 -7.23 -24.25
CA VAL A 616 0.61 -7.04 -23.05
C VAL A 616 1.76 -8.04 -23.08
N GLU A 617 2.99 -7.54 -23.16
CA GLU A 617 4.20 -8.37 -23.09
C GLU A 617 4.65 -8.57 -21.64
N GLU A 618 5.42 -9.63 -21.41
CA GLU A 618 6.07 -9.83 -20.11
C GLU A 618 7.32 -8.97 -19.99
N ASN A 619 7.50 -8.36 -18.82
CA ASN A 619 8.67 -7.54 -18.52
C ASN A 619 9.20 -7.91 -17.13
N TYR A 620 10.41 -8.46 -17.08
CA TYR A 620 11.15 -8.75 -15.85
C TYR A 620 12.46 -7.97 -15.85
N GLN A 621 12.71 -7.24 -14.77
CA GLN A 621 13.90 -6.43 -14.56
C GLN A 621 14.53 -6.65 -13.17
N SER A 622 13.79 -7.25 -12.24
CA SER A 622 14.23 -7.59 -10.89
C SER A 622 14.91 -8.97 -10.84
N ARG A 623 15.41 -9.31 -9.65
CA ARG A 623 15.98 -10.64 -9.36
C ARG A 623 14.92 -11.67 -8.95
N ILE A 624 13.64 -11.45 -9.24
CA ILE A 624 12.57 -12.36 -8.81
C ILE A 624 12.78 -13.80 -9.28
N TRP A 625 13.41 -14.01 -10.45
CA TRP A 625 13.75 -15.34 -10.95
C TRP A 625 14.73 -16.07 -10.02
N GLU A 626 15.82 -15.42 -9.64
CA GLU A 626 16.81 -15.93 -8.69
C GLU A 626 16.16 -16.22 -7.33
N ILE A 627 15.41 -15.25 -6.81
CA ILE A 627 14.69 -15.37 -5.52
C ILE A 627 13.73 -16.58 -5.57
N SER A 628 12.98 -16.73 -6.67
CA SER A 628 12.02 -17.82 -6.84
C SER A 628 12.66 -19.20 -6.95
N GLU A 629 13.89 -19.29 -7.47
CA GLU A 629 14.67 -20.54 -7.45
C GLU A 629 15.14 -20.93 -6.06
N ASN A 630 15.39 -19.94 -5.20
CA ASN A 630 15.86 -20.16 -3.83
C ASN A 630 14.73 -20.49 -2.83
N VAL A 631 13.47 -20.18 -3.16
CA VAL A 631 12.31 -20.56 -2.34
C VAL A 631 12.18 -22.09 -2.28
N GLN A 632 12.09 -22.64 -1.08
CA GLN A 632 12.11 -24.09 -0.82
C GLN A 632 10.74 -24.75 -1.01
N ILE A 633 10.11 -24.50 -2.16
CA ILE A 633 8.83 -25.07 -2.56
C ILE A 633 8.98 -25.61 -3.98
N PHE A 634 8.84 -26.93 -4.14
CA PHE A 634 9.11 -27.65 -5.38
C PHE A 634 7.82 -28.25 -5.96
N ASP A 635 7.77 -28.46 -7.29
CA ASP A 635 6.62 -29.11 -7.96
C ASP A 635 6.59 -30.63 -7.73
N LYS A 636 7.74 -31.24 -7.48
CA LYS A 636 7.83 -32.67 -7.15
C LYS A 636 7.28 -32.91 -5.75
N GLU A 637 6.33 -33.82 -5.67
CA GLU A 637 5.74 -34.32 -4.42
C GLU A 637 6.68 -35.22 -3.64
#